data_AF-A0A8T8WLG8-F1
#
_entry.id   AF-A0A8T8WLG8-F1
#
_cell.length_a   1.000
_cell.length_b   1.000
_cell.length_c   1.000
_cell.angle_alpha   90.00
_cell.angle_beta   90.00
_cell.angle_gamma   90.00
#
_symmetry.space_group_name_H-M   'P 1'
#
loop_
_entity.id
_entity.type
_entity.pdbx_description
1 polymer ?
#
loop_
_entity_poly.entity_id
_entity_poly.type
_entity_poly.pdbx_seq_one_letter_code
_entity_poly.pdbx_strand_id
1 'polypeptide(L)'
;MRLRYSLHLWGLFAVPGVLAQVIDYSAAAQSISAELAGPSFVPYIRPTQKILEFIAVGDSYTAGTGCNGIDEKLGGDAIRGQPSTPILATRQRRDALYNSILNDCIYKAYKAGDCQSTLDKLQDELDSGSFKDKVNLALYQVAHAGRQAGGSEPRESFQVFVLEYVTFFGMGPECNDYTWSIWPGWWSEQPKLTLELRQQLNDKVRQVNAAIKAAAEDLKAMGVIYVEGIQDAYNGHRYCESGASRDMTEYSVWFWSPNNHINTPSEGPGDPSNAASTDRVDLAQGLLDFMFPGQGKVVPTAESVNSTPPWEWEGAEKYPDWQSLLDALHDAAGDDANAQNLVPLQYMRTFHPKATAYATHAEELFAAIANNRGAAGAAGDGGQQIAIASYINPLADPASWQRLLAYDTKKVTVMVANVLNGPDYVIDDSWKSVIDQAASQGKRILGYVRTGYLGVSQQQFTTRLGSHDLADWASQIEQDIDKWYELYGTSLGGIFFDEGWPECGPNNIYADLYAYINNYTKRKHPGAYTVLNPGSPIAQCFEDTMDTLLTFESSYETYTNSFVRNDWTPKDPRKIWHIIYKVPQSQITRVAALASSRNAGLLEITNDDQPNPYDNLPDEAYMQAVIGAVPGGTPLIDDPAEATNSYVAGLPSDVIVSSSDYSSVTLIWSSVPDALGYAVYKNGAQILEVPPSLTQATVGMLEPGTSGITFEVRSILSSNSGGSPRTITASTKSLPEEGAIANVGFEQNGQTVTYTADVLVPYAFVRLFIGINQPSHGGVHGWPIQVPGVDAQGVAWHEVVNYLVEGNDFYSGLYKYSGAWDDTSKVNADWTWTSIGEATQSQDGYTYTWSVPLAGTDAVASEYVIQDQGYAPIKNIFKGTLYSYREL
;
A
#
# COMPACT_ATOMS: atom_id res chain seq x y z
N MET A 1 -10.50 -74.19 -23.00
CA MET A 1 -11.49 -74.78 -22.07
C MET A 1 -11.22 -74.23 -20.68
N ARG A 2 -12.26 -73.65 -20.05
CA ARG A 2 -12.38 -73.21 -18.64
C ARG A 2 -11.66 -71.93 -18.18
N LEU A 3 -12.52 -70.95 -17.89
CA LEU A 3 -12.36 -69.87 -16.92
C LEU A 3 -11.56 -70.29 -15.68
N ARG A 4 -10.62 -69.45 -15.27
CA ARG A 4 -10.47 -69.04 -13.86
C ARG A 4 -10.37 -67.52 -13.82
N TYR A 5 -11.54 -66.89 -13.72
CA TYR A 5 -11.67 -65.56 -13.16
C TYR A 5 -11.06 -65.59 -11.75
N SER A 6 -10.04 -64.78 -11.56
CA SER A 6 -9.62 -64.29 -10.25
C SER A 6 -9.18 -62.85 -10.50
N LEU A 7 -10.17 -61.99 -10.79
CA LEU A 7 -10.03 -60.55 -10.66
C LEU A 7 -9.68 -60.31 -9.19
N HIS A 8 -8.44 -59.97 -8.92
CA HIS A 8 -8.01 -59.46 -7.62
C HIS A 8 -7.71 -57.99 -7.83
N LEU A 9 -8.73 -57.15 -7.61
CA LEU A 9 -8.50 -55.72 -7.50
C LEU A 9 -8.02 -55.42 -6.10
N TRP A 10 -6.78 -54.99 -6.04
CA TRP A 10 -6.09 -54.53 -4.86
C TRP A 10 -6.20 -53.01 -4.83
N GLY A 11 -7.01 -52.48 -3.91
CA GLY A 11 -6.85 -51.14 -3.40
C GLY A 11 -5.55 -51.06 -2.61
N LEU A 12 -4.85 -49.93 -2.75
CA LEU A 12 -3.55 -49.67 -2.16
C LEU A 12 -3.62 -49.67 -0.61
N PHE A 13 -2.72 -50.45 -0.02
CA PHE A 13 -2.20 -50.50 1.35
C PHE A 13 -3.14 -50.74 2.59
N ALA A 14 -3.32 -52.04 2.98
CA ALA A 14 -3.54 -52.67 4.36
C ALA A 14 -2.75 -54.02 4.64
N VAL A 15 -1.82 -54.21 5.62
CA VAL A 15 -1.13 -55.44 6.14
C VAL A 15 -0.48 -55.17 7.51
N PRO A 16 -0.29 -56.20 8.39
CA PRO A 16 -0.38 -56.15 9.86
C PRO A 16 0.83 -56.74 10.66
N GLY A 17 0.75 -56.70 12.01
CA GLY A 17 1.56 -57.34 13.07
C GLY A 17 3.01 -56.85 13.26
N VAL A 18 3.54 -56.52 14.44
CA VAL A 18 3.41 -57.22 15.74
C VAL A 18 3.86 -56.34 16.92
N LEU A 19 2.97 -56.19 17.92
CA LEU A 19 3.15 -55.82 19.33
C LEU A 19 3.73 -54.43 19.71
N ALA A 20 2.91 -53.40 19.57
CA ALA A 20 2.71 -52.37 20.61
C ALA A 20 1.33 -51.72 20.36
N GLN A 21 0.46 -51.80 21.37
CA GLN A 21 -0.87 -51.17 21.56
C GLN A 21 -1.52 -50.43 20.37
N VAL A 22 -2.81 -50.73 20.10
CA VAL A 22 -3.71 -49.84 19.34
C VAL A 22 -3.45 -48.41 19.81
N ILE A 23 -3.01 -47.51 18.93
CA ILE A 23 -2.80 -46.12 19.31
C ILE A 23 -4.16 -45.56 19.66
N ASP A 24 -4.38 -45.36 20.95
CA ASP A 24 -5.53 -44.64 21.45
C ASP A 24 -5.26 -43.16 21.22
N TYR A 25 -5.75 -42.64 20.10
CA TYR A 25 -5.54 -41.24 19.69
C TYR A 25 -6.07 -40.26 20.74
N SER A 26 -7.13 -40.62 21.46
CA SER A 26 -7.68 -39.80 22.53
C SER A 26 -6.73 -39.76 23.73
N ALA A 27 -6.19 -40.92 24.13
CA ALA A 27 -5.17 -40.98 25.17
C ALA A 27 -3.88 -40.24 24.75
N ALA A 28 -3.50 -40.32 23.48
CA ALA A 28 -2.35 -39.60 22.93
C ALA A 28 -2.57 -38.08 22.96
N ALA A 29 -3.73 -37.59 22.51
CA ALA A 29 -4.09 -36.17 22.57
C ALA A 29 -4.15 -35.63 24.01
N GLN A 30 -4.68 -36.43 24.96
CA GLN A 30 -4.65 -36.11 26.39
C GLN A 30 -3.22 -36.06 26.94
N SER A 31 -2.35 -37.00 26.53
CA SER A 31 -0.93 -37.00 26.90
C SER A 31 -0.20 -35.78 26.35
N ILE A 32 -0.45 -35.39 25.10
CA ILE A 32 0.10 -34.19 24.47
C ILE A 32 -0.35 -32.96 25.26
N SER A 33 -1.65 -32.84 25.55
CA SER A 33 -2.18 -31.73 26.35
C SER A 33 -1.55 -31.65 27.75
N ALA A 34 -1.33 -32.79 28.40
CA ALA A 34 -0.64 -32.85 29.69
C ALA A 34 0.83 -32.45 29.61
N GLU A 35 1.54 -32.81 28.53
CA GLU A 35 2.92 -32.39 28.28
C GLU A 35 3.00 -30.87 28.06
N LEU A 36 2.12 -30.30 27.24
CA LEU A 36 2.08 -28.86 26.96
C LEU A 36 1.72 -28.03 28.20
N ALA A 37 0.97 -28.61 29.14
CA ALA A 37 0.64 -28.00 30.43
C ALA A 37 1.74 -28.19 31.50
N GLY A 38 2.76 -29.01 31.23
CA GLY A 38 3.82 -29.33 32.17
C GLY A 38 4.77 -28.14 32.43
N PRO A 39 5.29 -27.97 33.65
CA PRO A 39 6.18 -26.84 34.00
C PRO A 39 7.55 -26.90 33.31
N SER A 40 7.91 -28.04 32.71
CA SER A 40 9.15 -28.24 31.95
C SER A 40 8.99 -27.94 30.45
N PHE A 41 7.77 -27.72 29.97
CA PHE A 41 7.53 -27.40 28.57
C PHE A 41 7.95 -25.95 28.29
N VAL A 42 8.71 -25.75 27.22
CA VAL A 42 9.11 -24.41 26.76
C VAL A 42 8.24 -24.03 25.56
N PRO A 43 7.37 -23.02 25.69
CA PRO A 43 6.50 -22.59 24.61
C PRO A 43 7.28 -22.07 23.41
N TYR A 44 6.60 -22.11 22.27
CA TYR A 44 7.01 -21.50 21.02
C TYR A 44 7.50 -20.07 21.21
N ILE A 45 8.67 -19.80 20.64
CA ILE A 45 9.29 -18.48 20.59
C ILE A 45 9.24 -18.01 19.16
N ARG A 46 8.65 -16.83 18.94
CA ARG A 46 8.51 -16.25 17.60
C ARG A 46 9.92 -15.98 17.01
N PRO A 47 10.31 -16.58 15.87
CA PRO A 47 11.66 -16.43 15.31
C PRO A 47 11.93 -15.00 14.84
N THR A 48 13.12 -14.47 15.13
CA THR A 48 13.57 -13.13 14.70
C THR A 48 14.69 -13.21 13.64
N GLN A 49 15.15 -14.40 13.27
CA GLN A 49 16.23 -14.55 12.30
C GLN A 49 15.67 -14.49 10.87
N LYS A 50 16.53 -14.23 9.87
CA LYS A 50 16.14 -14.41 8.46
C LYS A 50 15.88 -15.90 8.18
N ILE A 51 15.01 -16.21 7.21
CA ILE A 51 14.86 -17.58 6.70
C ILE A 51 16.08 -17.87 5.84
N LEU A 52 16.84 -18.90 6.19
CA LEU A 52 18.02 -19.32 5.44
C LEU A 52 17.71 -20.53 4.54
N GLU A 53 16.75 -21.37 4.94
CA GLU A 53 16.44 -22.62 4.25
C GLU A 53 14.99 -23.07 4.54
N PHE A 54 14.34 -23.71 3.56
CA PHE A 54 13.11 -24.48 3.74
C PHE A 54 13.47 -25.97 3.79
N ILE A 55 13.27 -26.61 4.95
CA ILE A 55 13.74 -27.98 5.22
C ILE A 55 12.88 -29.04 4.50
N ALA A 56 11.59 -28.74 4.29
CA ALA A 56 10.67 -29.61 3.58
C ALA A 56 9.47 -28.80 3.06
N VAL A 57 8.98 -29.17 1.89
CA VAL A 57 7.69 -28.73 1.33
C VAL A 57 6.98 -29.99 0.84
N GLY A 58 5.71 -30.14 1.16
CA GLY A 58 4.88 -31.25 0.69
C GLY A 58 3.47 -30.78 0.41
N ASP A 59 2.85 -31.30 -0.65
CA ASP A 59 1.42 -31.13 -0.92
C ASP A 59 0.64 -32.35 -0.40
N SER A 60 -0.54 -32.12 0.16
CA SER A 60 -1.42 -33.22 0.60
C SER A 60 -2.86 -32.91 0.23
N TYR A 61 -3.11 -32.65 -1.05
CA TYR A 61 -4.46 -32.43 -1.57
C TYR A 61 -5.34 -33.69 -1.56
N THR A 62 -4.79 -34.82 -1.12
CA THR A 62 -5.57 -35.94 -0.58
C THR A 62 -4.86 -36.45 0.68
N ALA A 63 -5.59 -36.66 1.77
CA ALA A 63 -5.03 -37.26 2.98
C ALA A 63 -4.61 -38.72 2.69
N GLY A 64 -3.35 -38.91 2.28
CA GLY A 64 -2.73 -40.22 2.07
C GLY A 64 -1.29 -40.08 1.56
N THR A 65 -0.38 -40.87 2.14
CA THR A 65 1.00 -41.04 1.67
C THR A 65 1.07 -41.54 0.23
N GLY A 66 1.87 -40.88 -0.62
CA GLY A 66 2.40 -41.42 -1.87
C GLY A 66 1.58 -41.09 -3.12
N CYS A 67 1.78 -39.91 -3.68
CA CYS A 67 1.22 -39.49 -4.98
C CYS A 67 1.72 -40.31 -6.20
N ASN A 68 2.58 -41.32 -6.01
CA ASN A 68 3.11 -42.17 -7.08
C ASN A 68 3.17 -43.66 -6.71
N GLY A 69 2.61 -44.08 -5.57
CA GLY A 69 2.69 -45.47 -5.09
C GLY A 69 4.08 -45.90 -4.61
N ILE A 70 4.97 -44.95 -4.31
CA ILE A 70 6.30 -45.16 -3.73
C ILE A 70 6.35 -44.52 -2.33
N ASP A 71 7.19 -45.04 -1.44
CA ASP A 71 7.52 -44.36 -0.17
C ASP A 71 8.12 -42.98 -0.49
N GLU A 72 7.51 -41.89 -0.01
CA GLU A 72 8.11 -40.56 -0.14
C GLU A 72 9.43 -40.50 0.63
N LYS A 73 10.51 -40.24 -0.10
CA LYS A 73 11.79 -39.86 0.47
C LYS A 73 11.94 -38.37 0.26
N LEU A 74 11.97 -37.60 1.35
CA LEU A 74 12.63 -36.29 1.32
C LEU A 74 14.05 -36.52 0.77
N GLY A 75 14.46 -35.66 -0.17
CA GLY A 75 15.73 -35.77 -0.91
C GLY A 75 16.89 -36.17 0.02
N GLY A 76 17.72 -37.10 -0.46
CA GLY A 76 18.68 -37.89 0.32
C GLY A 76 19.79 -37.14 1.08
N ASP A 77 19.70 -35.81 1.21
CA ASP A 77 20.67 -34.96 1.90
C ASP A 77 20.22 -34.52 3.30
N ALA A 78 19.01 -34.86 3.77
CA ALA A 78 18.58 -34.63 5.14
C ALA A 78 19.26 -35.61 6.12
N ILE A 79 20.60 -35.56 6.24
CA ILE A 79 21.36 -36.24 7.28
C ILE A 79 22.43 -35.31 7.85
N ARG A 80 22.17 -34.82 9.07
CA ARG A 80 23.18 -34.94 10.14
C ARG A 80 22.52 -35.13 11.51
N GLY A 81 22.31 -36.41 11.84
CA GLY A 81 21.85 -36.89 13.15
C GLY A 81 20.65 -37.82 12.99
N GLN A 82 20.86 -39.14 13.06
CA GLN A 82 19.82 -40.18 13.02
C GLN A 82 18.68 -39.92 14.03
N PRO A 83 17.50 -40.55 13.90
CA PRO A 83 16.70 -40.93 12.75
C PRO A 83 15.66 -39.83 12.45
N SER A 84 15.50 -39.43 11.17
CA SER A 84 14.24 -38.81 10.78
C SER A 84 13.16 -39.85 11.04
N THR A 85 12.30 -39.61 12.03
CA THR A 85 11.01 -40.29 12.11
C THR A 85 10.18 -39.71 10.97
N PRO A 86 10.02 -40.39 9.82
CA PRO A 86 8.80 -40.19 9.06
C PRO A 86 7.65 -40.32 10.06
N ILE A 87 6.56 -39.57 9.89
CA ILE A 87 5.27 -39.91 10.50
C ILE A 87 5.18 -41.42 10.51
N LEU A 88 5.22 -42.03 11.70
CA LEU A 88 5.69 -43.39 11.96
C LEU A 88 5.18 -44.37 10.88
N ALA A 89 5.95 -44.52 9.80
CA ALA A 89 5.70 -45.47 8.75
C ALA A 89 6.30 -46.80 9.20
N THR A 90 5.91 -47.27 10.38
CA THR A 90 6.11 -48.67 10.75
C THR A 90 5.11 -49.49 9.95
N ARG A 91 5.46 -49.77 8.69
CA ARG A 91 5.10 -50.94 7.88
C ARG A 91 3.76 -51.61 8.22
N GLN A 92 2.66 -50.84 8.30
CA GLN A 92 1.39 -51.42 8.75
C GLN A 92 0.08 -50.68 8.49
N ARG A 93 -0.06 -50.14 7.28
CA ARG A 93 -1.28 -50.01 6.48
C ARG A 93 -2.69 -50.05 7.20
N ARG A 94 -3.38 -48.89 7.30
CA ARG A 94 -4.86 -48.66 7.20
C ARG A 94 -5.25 -47.23 7.62
N ASP A 95 -5.62 -46.36 6.67
CA ASP A 95 -6.62 -45.29 6.88
C ASP A 95 -7.41 -45.09 5.57
N ALA A 96 -8.64 -45.64 5.53
CA ALA A 96 -9.35 -45.98 4.28
C ALA A 96 -10.56 -45.08 3.97
N LEU A 97 -10.92 -44.14 4.84
CA LEU A 97 -12.22 -43.46 4.80
C LEU A 97 -12.26 -42.24 3.84
N TYR A 98 -11.20 -41.43 3.81
CA TYR A 98 -11.16 -40.20 2.98
C TYR A 98 -11.01 -40.52 1.49
N ASN A 99 -10.15 -41.51 1.17
CA ASN A 99 -9.94 -41.98 -0.19
C ASN A 99 -11.16 -42.69 -0.80
N SER A 100 -12.10 -43.17 0.04
CA SER A 100 -13.35 -43.74 -0.45
C SER A 100 -14.39 -42.69 -0.84
N ILE A 101 -14.32 -41.44 -0.35
CA ILE A 101 -15.32 -40.40 -0.67
C ILE A 101 -15.36 -40.13 -2.17
N LEU A 102 -14.21 -39.92 -2.80
CA LEU A 102 -14.15 -39.67 -4.25
C LEU A 102 -14.64 -40.88 -5.06
N ASN A 103 -14.27 -42.10 -4.65
CA ASN A 103 -14.72 -43.31 -5.33
C ASN A 103 -16.23 -43.58 -5.14
N ASP A 104 -16.75 -43.37 -3.94
CA ASP A 104 -18.12 -43.72 -3.57
C ASP A 104 -19.13 -42.65 -4.02
N CYS A 105 -18.70 -41.38 -4.03
CA CYS A 105 -19.55 -40.22 -4.35
C CYS A 105 -19.38 -39.71 -5.79
N ILE A 106 -18.20 -39.84 -6.42
CA ILE A 106 -17.89 -39.15 -7.68
C ILE A 106 -17.52 -40.12 -8.81
N TYR A 107 -16.51 -40.98 -8.61
CA TYR A 107 -15.92 -41.74 -9.71
C TYR A 107 -16.55 -43.11 -9.97
N LYS A 108 -17.10 -43.79 -8.95
CA LYS A 108 -17.56 -45.19 -9.01
C LYS A 108 -16.58 -46.10 -9.78
N ALA A 109 -15.28 -46.00 -9.48
CA ALA A 109 -14.22 -46.64 -10.27
C ALA A 109 -14.20 -48.16 -10.07
N TYR A 110 -14.14 -48.65 -8.83
CA TYR A 110 -14.23 -50.08 -8.54
C TYR A 110 -14.66 -50.35 -7.10
N LYS A 111 -15.56 -51.35 -6.90
CA LYS A 111 -16.15 -51.71 -5.58
C LYS A 111 -16.57 -50.49 -4.77
N ALA A 112 -17.14 -49.49 -5.43
CA ALA A 112 -17.59 -48.29 -4.78
C ALA A 112 -18.71 -48.61 -3.77
N GLY A 113 -18.55 -48.10 -2.56
CA GLY A 113 -19.53 -48.13 -1.50
C GLY A 113 -20.68 -47.15 -1.76
N ASP A 114 -21.52 -47.02 -0.75
CA ASP A 114 -22.56 -46.01 -0.70
C ASP A 114 -21.98 -44.67 -0.23
N CYS A 115 -22.23 -43.60 -0.99
CA CYS A 115 -21.67 -42.27 -0.71
C CYS A 115 -22.12 -41.77 0.67
N GLN A 116 -23.41 -41.87 0.98
CA GLN A 116 -23.94 -41.37 2.25
C GLN A 116 -23.35 -42.13 3.44
N SER A 117 -23.26 -43.46 3.35
CA SER A 117 -22.61 -44.27 4.40
C SER A 117 -21.15 -43.85 4.66
N THR A 118 -20.43 -43.44 3.61
CA THR A 118 -19.04 -42.98 3.74
C THR A 118 -18.98 -41.56 4.33
N LEU A 119 -19.89 -40.66 3.94
CA LEU A 119 -20.01 -39.32 4.53
C LEU A 119 -20.49 -39.33 5.99
N ASP A 120 -21.34 -40.28 6.37
CA ASP A 120 -21.83 -40.47 7.74
C ASP A 120 -20.70 -40.96 8.65
N LYS A 121 -19.89 -41.92 8.18
CA LYS A 121 -18.68 -42.34 8.93
C LYS A 121 -17.70 -41.19 9.14
N LEU A 122 -17.53 -40.32 8.14
CA LEU A 122 -16.73 -39.11 8.30
C LEU A 122 -17.37 -38.17 9.34
N GLN A 123 -18.69 -38.01 9.33
CA GLN A 123 -19.39 -37.23 10.36
C GLN A 123 -19.13 -37.81 11.75
N ASP A 124 -19.25 -39.12 11.91
CA ASP A 124 -19.02 -39.80 13.19
C ASP A 124 -17.59 -39.58 13.70
N GLU A 125 -16.58 -39.61 12.81
CA GLU A 125 -15.18 -39.30 13.18
C GLU A 125 -14.96 -37.82 13.56
N LEU A 126 -15.68 -36.89 12.91
CA LEU A 126 -15.63 -35.47 13.22
C LEU A 126 -16.34 -35.17 14.56
N ASP A 127 -17.55 -35.69 14.74
CA ASP A 127 -18.40 -35.48 15.92
C ASP A 127 -17.79 -36.11 17.17
N SER A 128 -17.13 -37.27 17.03
CA SER A 128 -16.43 -37.92 18.14
C SER A 128 -15.12 -37.24 18.53
N GLY A 129 -14.61 -36.30 17.72
CA GLY A 129 -13.29 -35.70 17.90
C GLY A 129 -12.12 -36.59 17.47
N SER A 130 -12.37 -37.83 17.07
CA SER A 130 -11.36 -38.80 16.65
C SER A 130 -10.49 -38.27 15.51
N PHE A 131 -11.08 -37.57 14.54
CA PHE A 131 -10.32 -36.96 13.46
C PHE A 131 -9.36 -35.86 13.97
N LYS A 132 -9.84 -34.98 14.85
CA LYS A 132 -9.02 -33.94 15.48
C LYS A 132 -7.84 -34.57 16.24
N ASP A 133 -8.09 -35.64 17.01
CA ASP A 133 -7.05 -36.33 17.79
C ASP A 133 -5.96 -36.94 16.88
N LYS A 134 -6.35 -37.52 15.74
CA LYS A 134 -5.39 -38.02 14.72
C LYS A 134 -4.53 -36.88 14.15
N VAL A 135 -5.15 -35.75 13.79
CA VAL A 135 -4.45 -34.57 13.25
C VAL A 135 -3.54 -33.95 14.31
N ASN A 136 -3.99 -33.85 15.55
CA ASN A 136 -3.22 -33.34 16.68
C ASN A 136 -1.95 -34.19 16.89
N LEU A 137 -2.07 -35.52 16.94
CA LEU A 137 -0.91 -36.39 17.06
C LEU A 137 0.09 -36.20 15.90
N ALA A 138 -0.39 -36.08 14.67
CA ALA A 138 0.46 -35.89 13.50
C ALA A 138 1.22 -34.56 13.55
N LEU A 139 0.52 -33.45 13.79
CA LEU A 139 1.13 -32.11 13.87
C LEU A 139 2.08 -31.98 15.07
N TYR A 140 1.74 -32.60 16.21
CA TYR A 140 2.62 -32.69 17.37
C TYR A 140 3.91 -33.41 17.00
N GLN A 141 3.84 -34.57 16.32
CA GLN A 141 5.03 -35.32 15.92
C GLN A 141 5.94 -34.51 14.99
N VAL A 142 5.37 -33.77 14.03
CA VAL A 142 6.13 -32.89 13.13
C VAL A 142 6.81 -31.76 13.91
N ALA A 143 6.06 -31.03 14.74
CA ALA A 143 6.60 -29.93 15.53
C ALA A 143 7.65 -30.40 16.55
N HIS A 144 7.39 -31.54 17.21
CA HIS A 144 8.32 -32.16 18.15
C HIS A 144 9.62 -32.59 17.45
N ALA A 145 9.53 -33.33 16.35
CA ALA A 145 10.69 -33.79 15.60
C ALA A 145 11.51 -32.62 15.05
N GLY A 146 10.86 -31.59 14.51
CA GLY A 146 11.53 -30.39 14.01
C GLY A 146 12.30 -29.62 15.10
N ARG A 147 11.71 -29.50 16.30
CA ARG A 147 12.41 -28.93 17.47
C ARG A 147 13.61 -29.79 17.89
N GLN A 148 13.53 -31.12 17.82
CA GLN A 148 14.66 -31.99 18.19
C GLN A 148 15.77 -32.01 17.14
N ALA A 149 15.43 -31.80 15.86
CA ALA A 149 16.40 -31.81 14.77
C ALA A 149 17.42 -30.66 14.83
N GLY A 150 17.14 -29.60 15.61
CA GLY A 150 18.12 -28.53 15.88
C GLY A 150 18.37 -27.56 14.73
N GLY A 151 17.58 -27.60 13.66
CA GLY A 151 17.70 -26.67 12.50
C GLY A 151 17.15 -25.26 12.76
N SER A 152 16.73 -24.94 13.98
CA SER A 152 16.24 -23.61 14.39
C SER A 152 16.90 -23.20 15.70
N GLU A 153 17.23 -21.91 15.83
CA GLU A 153 17.85 -21.34 17.04
C GLU A 153 17.04 -20.16 17.58
N PRO A 154 16.52 -20.21 18.82
CA PRO A 154 16.42 -21.40 19.67
C PRO A 154 15.50 -22.45 19.01
N ARG A 155 15.64 -23.73 19.36
CA ARG A 155 14.85 -24.81 18.75
C ARG A 155 13.33 -24.60 18.88
N GLU A 156 12.90 -23.90 19.92
CA GLU A 156 11.50 -23.53 20.17
C GLU A 156 10.95 -22.52 19.15
N SER A 157 11.79 -22.04 18.22
CA SER A 157 11.41 -21.21 17.09
C SER A 157 11.06 -21.99 15.82
N PHE A 158 11.13 -23.32 15.84
CA PHE A 158 10.63 -24.17 14.75
C PHE A 158 9.13 -23.93 14.51
N GLN A 159 8.73 -23.85 13.24
CA GLN A 159 7.36 -23.53 12.82
C GLN A 159 6.80 -24.64 11.92
N VAL A 160 5.50 -24.94 12.07
CA VAL A 160 4.75 -25.81 11.16
C VAL A 160 3.57 -25.01 10.62
N PHE A 161 3.52 -24.79 9.31
CA PHE A 161 2.41 -24.10 8.66
C PHE A 161 1.47 -25.12 8.03
N VAL A 162 0.18 -25.02 8.35
CA VAL A 162 -0.87 -25.93 7.88
C VAL A 162 -1.89 -25.11 7.12
N LEU A 163 -1.93 -25.26 5.80
CA LEU A 163 -2.88 -24.55 4.94
C LEU A 163 -4.28 -25.16 5.08
N GLU A 164 -5.29 -24.31 4.94
CA GLU A 164 -6.68 -24.77 4.82
C GLU A 164 -6.93 -25.50 3.50
N TYR A 165 -7.85 -26.47 3.51
CA TYR A 165 -8.37 -27.06 2.28
C TYR A 165 -9.39 -26.14 1.63
N VAL A 166 -9.28 -25.93 0.33
CA VAL A 166 -10.28 -25.16 -0.44
C VAL A 166 -11.50 -26.01 -0.74
N THR A 167 -12.67 -25.37 -0.72
CA THR A 167 -13.90 -25.99 -1.22
C THR A 167 -13.81 -26.20 -2.74
N PHE A 168 -14.21 -27.38 -3.21
CA PHE A 168 -13.89 -27.81 -4.59
C PHE A 168 -14.94 -27.40 -5.62
N PHE A 169 -16.18 -27.12 -5.20
CA PHE A 169 -17.31 -26.90 -6.10
C PHE A 169 -17.98 -25.52 -5.91
N GLY A 170 -18.20 -24.79 -7.00
CA GLY A 170 -19.19 -23.72 -7.11
C GLY A 170 -20.61 -24.29 -7.18
N MET A 171 -21.61 -23.42 -7.07
CA MET A 171 -23.03 -23.80 -6.95
C MET A 171 -23.84 -23.59 -8.25
N GLY A 172 -23.17 -23.49 -9.41
CA GLY A 172 -23.82 -23.31 -10.71
C GLY A 172 -24.76 -24.46 -11.08
N PRO A 173 -25.94 -24.20 -11.67
CA PRO A 173 -26.91 -25.24 -12.01
C PRO A 173 -26.45 -26.20 -13.13
N GLU A 174 -25.48 -25.79 -13.95
CA GLU A 174 -25.01 -26.49 -15.15
C GLU A 174 -24.46 -27.89 -14.84
N CYS A 175 -23.80 -28.03 -13.69
CA CYS A 175 -23.20 -29.29 -13.25
C CYS A 175 -24.18 -30.36 -12.79
N ASN A 176 -25.46 -30.02 -12.56
CA ASN A 176 -26.44 -30.96 -12.02
C ASN A 176 -26.62 -32.20 -12.91
N ASP A 177 -26.28 -32.10 -14.19
CA ASP A 177 -26.35 -33.19 -15.17
C ASP A 177 -24.98 -33.79 -15.55
N TYR A 178 -23.89 -33.31 -14.95
CA TYR A 178 -22.54 -33.81 -15.23
C TYR A 178 -22.18 -35.00 -14.35
N THR A 179 -21.36 -35.91 -14.88
CA THR A 179 -20.91 -37.15 -14.23
C THR A 179 -19.45 -37.40 -14.57
N TRP A 180 -18.67 -37.81 -13.58
CA TRP A 180 -17.28 -38.26 -13.72
C TRP A 180 -17.13 -39.77 -13.46
N SER A 181 -18.22 -40.53 -13.60
CA SER A 181 -18.21 -41.98 -13.43
C SER A 181 -17.30 -42.65 -14.48
N ILE A 182 -16.32 -43.42 -14.03
CA ILE A 182 -15.26 -44.01 -14.88
C ILE A 182 -15.80 -45.17 -15.74
N TRP A 183 -16.80 -45.91 -15.26
CA TRP A 183 -17.35 -47.08 -15.97
C TRP A 183 -18.87 -47.00 -16.18
N PRO A 184 -19.34 -46.14 -17.11
CA PRO A 184 -20.75 -45.91 -17.42
C PRO A 184 -21.62 -47.16 -17.62
N GLY A 185 -21.02 -48.25 -18.14
CA GLY A 185 -21.72 -49.49 -18.49
C GLY A 185 -21.70 -50.58 -17.42
N TRP A 186 -20.98 -50.40 -16.31
CA TRP A 186 -20.89 -51.39 -15.22
C TRP A 186 -21.81 -51.09 -14.04
N TRP A 187 -22.29 -49.85 -13.94
CA TRP A 187 -23.15 -49.39 -12.86
C TRP A 187 -24.50 -48.97 -13.43
N SER A 188 -25.59 -49.40 -12.79
CA SER A 188 -26.95 -49.04 -13.21
C SER A 188 -27.29 -47.57 -12.99
N GLU A 189 -26.54 -46.89 -12.10
CA GLU A 189 -26.68 -45.48 -11.77
C GLU A 189 -25.30 -44.82 -11.80
N GLN A 190 -25.21 -43.65 -12.44
CA GLN A 190 -24.00 -42.83 -12.45
C GLN A 190 -24.22 -41.64 -11.51
N PRO A 191 -23.32 -41.40 -10.55
CA PRO A 191 -23.43 -40.24 -9.68
C PRO A 191 -23.31 -38.96 -10.50
N LYS A 192 -24.35 -38.13 -10.44
CA LYS A 192 -24.32 -36.78 -10.99
C LYS A 192 -23.74 -35.82 -9.94
N LEU A 193 -23.07 -34.77 -10.40
CA LEU A 193 -22.58 -33.66 -9.56
C LEU A 193 -23.74 -32.71 -9.19
N THR A 194 -24.79 -33.27 -8.58
CA THR A 194 -25.98 -32.51 -8.16
C THR A 194 -25.59 -31.40 -7.19
N LEU A 195 -26.38 -30.32 -7.16
CA LEU A 195 -26.21 -29.22 -6.23
C LEU A 195 -26.17 -29.72 -4.78
N GLU A 196 -27.04 -30.67 -4.44
CA GLU A 196 -27.09 -31.30 -3.12
C GLU A 196 -25.77 -32.01 -2.78
N LEU A 197 -25.25 -32.85 -3.69
CA LEU A 197 -23.98 -33.55 -3.47
C LEU A 197 -22.81 -32.57 -3.32
N ARG A 198 -22.73 -31.54 -4.18
CA ARG A 198 -21.67 -30.51 -4.13
C ARG A 198 -21.71 -29.73 -2.83
N GLN A 199 -22.90 -29.34 -2.38
CA GLN A 199 -23.09 -28.66 -1.11
C GLN A 199 -22.62 -29.54 0.06
N GLN A 200 -23.05 -30.81 0.09
CA GLN A 200 -22.64 -31.77 1.12
C GLN A 200 -21.11 -31.96 1.15
N LEU A 201 -20.46 -32.10 0.00
CA LEU A 201 -18.99 -32.25 -0.07
C LEU A 201 -18.26 -30.99 0.41
N ASN A 202 -18.71 -29.80 0.00
CA ASN A 202 -18.13 -28.54 0.49
C ASN A 202 -18.34 -28.35 2.00
N ASP A 203 -19.51 -28.73 2.53
CA ASP A 203 -19.78 -28.67 3.98
C ASP A 203 -18.84 -29.60 4.75
N LYS A 204 -18.52 -30.78 4.21
CA LYS A 204 -17.51 -31.67 4.81
C LYS A 204 -16.11 -31.06 4.78
N VAL A 205 -15.71 -30.41 3.69
CA VAL A 205 -14.43 -29.68 3.63
C VAL A 205 -14.35 -28.61 4.72
N ARG A 206 -15.41 -27.82 4.91
CA ARG A 206 -15.48 -26.81 5.98
C ARG A 206 -15.36 -27.43 7.37
N GLN A 207 -16.02 -28.55 7.63
CA GLN A 207 -15.94 -29.24 8.91
C GLN A 207 -14.56 -29.86 9.17
N VAL A 208 -13.93 -30.44 8.14
CA VAL A 208 -12.55 -30.94 8.20
C VAL A 208 -11.58 -29.80 8.51
N ASN A 209 -11.71 -28.66 7.83
CA ASN A 209 -10.91 -27.46 8.12
C ASN A 209 -11.09 -26.98 9.55
N ALA A 210 -12.33 -26.95 10.07
CA ALA A 210 -12.59 -26.58 11.45
C ALA A 210 -11.88 -27.53 12.45
N ALA A 211 -11.86 -28.83 12.16
CA ALA A 211 -11.15 -29.81 12.98
C ALA A 211 -9.62 -29.66 12.89
N ILE A 212 -9.06 -29.39 11.70
CA ILE A 212 -7.63 -29.13 11.51
C ILE A 212 -7.22 -27.85 12.24
N LYS A 213 -8.01 -26.78 12.10
CA LYS A 213 -7.80 -25.51 12.80
C LYS A 213 -7.79 -25.73 14.31
N ALA A 214 -8.78 -26.45 14.84
CA ALA A 214 -8.83 -26.76 16.26
C ALA A 214 -7.61 -27.58 16.74
N ALA A 215 -7.10 -28.52 15.93
CA ALA A 215 -5.89 -29.26 16.25
C ALA A 215 -4.62 -28.38 16.20
N ALA A 216 -4.52 -27.47 15.24
CA ALA A 216 -3.43 -26.49 15.17
C ALA A 216 -3.47 -25.51 16.34
N GLU A 217 -4.67 -25.11 16.79
CA GLU A 217 -4.87 -24.26 17.97
C GLU A 217 -4.41 -24.93 19.26
N ASP A 218 -4.72 -26.23 19.47
CA ASP A 218 -4.21 -27.00 20.60
C ASP A 218 -2.67 -27.01 20.64
N LEU A 219 -2.03 -26.96 19.47
CA LEU A 219 -0.58 -27.05 19.28
C LEU A 219 0.08 -25.70 18.98
N LYS A 220 -0.65 -24.59 19.13
CA LYS A 220 -0.11 -23.24 18.91
C LYS A 220 1.13 -22.97 19.78
N ALA A 221 1.13 -23.50 21.00
CA ALA A 221 2.27 -23.42 21.91
C ALA A 221 3.52 -24.17 21.42
N MET A 222 3.39 -25.04 20.41
CA MET A 222 4.50 -25.71 19.74
C MET A 222 4.98 -25.01 18.46
N GLY A 223 4.32 -23.93 18.00
CA GLY A 223 4.66 -23.24 16.75
C GLY A 223 3.91 -23.78 15.54
N VAL A 224 2.79 -24.48 15.76
CA VAL A 224 1.87 -24.91 14.70
C VAL A 224 0.92 -23.77 14.37
N ILE A 225 0.84 -23.42 13.08
CA ILE A 225 0.16 -22.22 12.58
C ILE A 225 -0.79 -22.66 11.47
N TYR A 226 -2.08 -22.42 11.66
CA TYR A 226 -3.08 -22.60 10.61
C TYR A 226 -3.11 -21.38 9.68
N VAL A 227 -3.09 -21.61 8.36
CA VAL A 227 -3.09 -20.56 7.33
C VAL A 227 -4.48 -20.48 6.69
N GLU A 228 -5.13 -19.33 6.88
CA GLU A 228 -6.47 -19.01 6.37
C GLU A 228 -6.39 -17.92 5.29
N GLY A 229 -7.45 -17.80 4.48
CA GLY A 229 -7.61 -16.71 3.51
C GLY A 229 -7.64 -17.18 2.05
N ILE A 230 -7.42 -18.47 1.82
CA ILE A 230 -7.31 -19.04 0.47
C ILE A 230 -8.71 -19.27 -0.14
N GLN A 231 -9.76 -19.44 0.66
CA GLN A 231 -11.11 -19.70 0.14
C GLN A 231 -11.64 -18.61 -0.80
N ASP A 232 -11.44 -17.34 -0.44
CA ASP A 232 -12.01 -16.22 -1.21
C ASP A 232 -11.33 -16.06 -2.57
N ALA A 233 -10.04 -16.37 -2.65
CA ALA A 233 -9.29 -16.37 -3.90
C ALA A 233 -9.81 -17.42 -4.91
N TYR A 234 -10.47 -18.48 -4.44
CA TYR A 234 -11.06 -19.51 -5.30
C TYR A 234 -12.46 -19.15 -5.83
N ASN A 235 -13.02 -18.00 -5.48
CA ASN A 235 -14.32 -17.57 -6.00
C ASN A 235 -14.27 -17.39 -7.52
N GLY A 236 -15.10 -18.14 -8.25
CA GLY A 236 -15.08 -18.15 -9.72
C GLY A 236 -14.04 -19.10 -10.33
N HIS A 237 -13.29 -19.83 -9.49
CA HIS A 237 -12.21 -20.72 -9.92
C HIS A 237 -12.42 -22.20 -9.55
N ARG A 238 -13.54 -22.54 -8.92
CA ARG A 238 -13.90 -23.91 -8.54
C ARG A 238 -14.45 -24.71 -9.72
N TYR A 239 -14.60 -26.02 -9.57
CA TYR A 239 -15.46 -26.79 -10.46
C TYR A 239 -16.90 -26.28 -10.36
N CYS A 240 -17.69 -26.34 -11.43
CA CYS A 240 -19.12 -26.01 -11.35
C CYS A 240 -19.45 -24.57 -10.95
N GLU A 241 -18.54 -23.63 -11.20
CA GLU A 241 -18.88 -22.22 -11.21
C GLU A 241 -19.85 -21.90 -12.36
N SER A 242 -20.49 -20.73 -12.31
CA SER A 242 -21.47 -20.34 -13.33
C SER A 242 -20.85 -20.41 -14.74
N GLY A 243 -21.51 -21.10 -15.67
CA GLY A 243 -21.00 -21.30 -17.03
C GLY A 243 -19.91 -22.38 -17.18
N ALA A 244 -19.67 -23.23 -16.16
CA ALA A 244 -18.68 -24.30 -16.21
C ALA A 244 -18.87 -25.24 -17.42
N SER A 245 -17.77 -25.63 -18.04
CA SER A 245 -17.80 -26.61 -19.13
C SER A 245 -18.04 -28.03 -18.58
N ARG A 246 -18.47 -28.95 -19.45
CA ARG A 246 -18.64 -30.37 -19.06
C ARG A 246 -17.32 -31.03 -18.63
N ASP A 247 -16.22 -30.63 -19.26
CA ASP A 247 -14.92 -31.24 -19.03
C ASP A 247 -14.16 -30.57 -17.87
N MET A 248 -14.52 -29.32 -17.53
CA MET A 248 -13.93 -28.48 -16.48
C MET A 248 -12.40 -28.38 -16.58
N THR A 249 -11.91 -28.30 -17.80
CA THR A 249 -10.47 -28.24 -18.10
C THR A 249 -9.98 -26.81 -18.34
N GLU A 250 -10.88 -25.84 -18.47
CA GLU A 250 -10.60 -24.44 -18.75
C GLU A 250 -9.64 -23.79 -17.74
N TYR A 251 -8.92 -22.77 -18.22
CA TYR A 251 -7.93 -22.03 -17.41
C TYR A 251 -8.52 -21.39 -16.15
N SER A 252 -9.77 -20.93 -16.23
CA SER A 252 -10.46 -20.36 -15.07
C SER A 252 -10.69 -21.38 -13.95
N VAL A 253 -10.72 -22.68 -14.23
CA VAL A 253 -10.81 -23.72 -13.19
C VAL A 253 -9.40 -24.01 -12.65
N TRP A 254 -9.20 -23.74 -11.37
CA TRP A 254 -7.89 -23.83 -10.70
C TRP A 254 -7.52 -25.22 -10.19
N PHE A 255 -8.33 -26.23 -10.50
CA PHE A 255 -8.05 -27.61 -10.18
C PHE A 255 -7.87 -28.46 -11.43
N TRP A 256 -7.00 -29.47 -11.38
CA TRP A 256 -6.91 -30.48 -12.44
C TRP A 256 -8.19 -31.33 -12.47
N SER A 257 -8.81 -31.50 -13.62
CA SER A 257 -9.99 -32.34 -13.82
C SER A 257 -9.58 -33.75 -14.31
N PRO A 258 -10.47 -34.75 -14.19
CA PRO A 258 -10.19 -36.09 -14.70
C PRO A 258 -10.13 -36.14 -16.23
N ASN A 259 -10.58 -35.07 -16.90
CA ASN A 259 -10.56 -34.93 -18.36
C ASN A 259 -9.32 -34.18 -18.86
N ASN A 260 -8.44 -33.69 -17.97
CA ASN A 260 -7.18 -33.08 -18.37
C ASN A 260 -6.21 -34.12 -18.93
N HIS A 261 -5.52 -33.76 -20.00
CA HIS A 261 -4.45 -34.58 -20.55
C HIS A 261 -3.24 -34.55 -19.63
N ILE A 262 -2.71 -35.72 -19.27
CA ILE A 262 -1.58 -35.90 -18.34
C ILE A 262 -0.31 -35.13 -18.74
N ASN A 263 -0.11 -34.91 -20.04
CA ASN A 263 1.08 -34.33 -20.66
C ASN A 263 0.80 -32.97 -21.33
N THR A 264 -0.25 -32.25 -20.88
CA THR A 264 -0.52 -30.90 -21.37
C THR A 264 0.51 -29.91 -20.83
N PRO A 265 1.17 -29.10 -21.68
CA PRO A 265 2.02 -28.00 -21.20
C PRO A 265 1.18 -26.77 -20.82
N SER A 266 -0.12 -26.76 -21.15
CA SER A 266 -1.07 -25.68 -20.84
C SER A 266 -1.94 -26.05 -19.64
N GLU A 267 -2.31 -25.06 -18.84
CA GLU A 267 -3.29 -25.21 -17.76
C GLU A 267 -4.73 -25.41 -18.25
N GLY A 268 -5.01 -25.21 -19.54
CA GLY A 268 -6.31 -25.47 -20.14
C GLY A 268 -6.73 -24.47 -21.22
N PRO A 269 -7.88 -24.69 -21.88
CA PRO A 269 -8.44 -23.71 -22.80
C PRO A 269 -8.55 -22.32 -22.18
N GLY A 270 -7.99 -21.31 -22.85
CA GLY A 270 -7.97 -19.93 -22.37
C GLY A 270 -6.75 -19.54 -21.52
N ASP A 271 -5.78 -20.44 -21.35
CA ASP A 271 -4.52 -20.17 -20.67
C ASP A 271 -3.69 -19.11 -21.43
N PRO A 272 -3.42 -17.94 -20.83
CA PRO A 272 -2.65 -16.87 -21.47
C PRO A 272 -1.18 -17.26 -21.67
N SER A 273 -0.72 -18.29 -20.98
CA SER A 273 0.67 -18.75 -21.00
C SER A 273 0.93 -19.88 -22.00
N ASN A 274 -0.05 -20.41 -22.75
CA ASN A 274 0.28 -21.46 -23.72
C ASN A 274 -0.48 -21.57 -25.06
N ALA A 275 0.31 -21.96 -26.07
CA ALA A 275 -0.08 -22.27 -27.44
C ALA A 275 -0.94 -23.54 -27.51
N ALA A 276 -1.97 -23.50 -28.34
CA ALA A 276 -2.83 -24.65 -28.59
C ALA A 276 -2.04 -25.87 -29.11
N SER A 277 -2.10 -26.97 -28.36
CA SER A 277 -2.16 -28.38 -28.80
C SER A 277 -1.11 -28.88 -29.82
N THR A 278 -0.27 -29.84 -29.44
CA THR A 278 -0.37 -31.26 -29.86
C THR A 278 0.82 -32.10 -29.34
N ASP A 279 0.53 -33.35 -29.01
CA ASP A 279 1.38 -34.54 -28.90
C ASP A 279 2.87 -34.42 -28.51
N ARG A 280 3.14 -34.94 -27.30
CA ARG A 280 4.46 -35.24 -26.71
C ARG A 280 5.35 -34.02 -26.48
N VAL A 281 5.20 -33.44 -25.29
CA VAL A 281 6.22 -32.59 -24.68
C VAL A 281 7.18 -33.49 -23.89
N ASP A 282 8.48 -33.25 -24.05
CA ASP A 282 9.52 -33.79 -23.20
C ASP A 282 9.26 -33.36 -21.73
N LEU A 283 9.19 -34.30 -20.80
CA LEU A 283 8.87 -34.02 -19.39
C LEU A 283 9.91 -33.09 -18.75
N ALA A 284 11.18 -33.15 -19.18
CA ALA A 284 12.21 -32.23 -18.72
C ALA A 284 11.97 -30.81 -19.24
N GLN A 285 11.50 -30.67 -20.48
CA GLN A 285 11.10 -29.38 -21.06
C GLN A 285 9.90 -28.79 -20.29
N GLY A 286 8.93 -29.63 -19.92
CA GLY A 286 7.79 -29.19 -19.10
C GLY A 286 8.19 -28.70 -17.71
N LEU A 287 9.16 -29.34 -17.06
CA LEU A 287 9.69 -28.88 -15.77
C LEU A 287 10.49 -27.57 -15.91
N LEU A 288 11.27 -27.43 -16.99
CA LEU A 288 12.00 -26.20 -17.32
C LEU A 288 11.07 -25.02 -17.57
N ASP A 289 9.99 -25.22 -18.31
CA ASP A 289 9.00 -24.18 -18.60
C ASP A 289 8.20 -23.78 -17.35
N PHE A 290 7.98 -24.72 -16.42
CA PHE A 290 7.38 -24.45 -15.11
C PHE A 290 8.31 -23.64 -14.19
N MET A 291 9.61 -23.98 -14.17
CA MET A 291 10.61 -23.26 -13.37
C MET A 291 10.95 -21.87 -13.95
N PHE A 292 10.89 -21.72 -15.27
CA PHE A 292 11.28 -20.49 -16.00
C PHE A 292 10.20 -20.03 -17.00
N PRO A 293 9.00 -19.67 -16.52
CA PRO A 293 7.87 -19.33 -17.38
C PRO A 293 8.19 -18.12 -18.27
N GLY A 294 7.86 -18.22 -19.56
CA GLY A 294 8.00 -17.13 -20.53
C GLY A 294 9.44 -16.84 -21.02
N GLN A 295 10.44 -17.61 -20.59
CA GLN A 295 11.84 -17.37 -20.95
C GLN A 295 12.33 -18.12 -22.19
N GLY A 296 11.47 -18.94 -22.82
CA GLY A 296 11.77 -19.64 -24.08
C GLY A 296 13.00 -20.56 -24.01
N LYS A 297 13.26 -21.17 -22.84
CA LYS A 297 14.39 -22.09 -22.64
C LYS A 297 14.08 -23.42 -23.32
N VAL A 298 15.07 -24.05 -23.94
CA VAL A 298 14.87 -25.29 -24.70
C VAL A 298 15.90 -26.34 -24.25
N VAL A 299 15.47 -27.57 -24.01
CA VAL A 299 16.36 -28.72 -23.78
C VAL A 299 17.19 -28.93 -25.06
N PRO A 300 18.53 -28.79 -25.03
CA PRO A 300 19.35 -28.97 -26.21
C PRO A 300 19.27 -30.42 -26.71
N THR A 301 18.96 -30.62 -27.99
CA THR A 301 18.82 -31.95 -28.60
C THR A 301 20.15 -32.67 -28.90
N ALA A 302 21.28 -32.09 -28.50
CA ALA A 302 22.61 -32.65 -28.72
C ALA A 302 23.50 -32.48 -27.48
N GLU A 303 24.05 -33.60 -27.00
CA GLU A 303 25.13 -33.67 -26.01
C GLU A 303 26.35 -32.88 -26.51
N SER A 304 26.48 -31.61 -26.13
CA SER A 304 27.76 -30.91 -25.98
C SER A 304 27.52 -29.42 -25.72
N VAL A 305 27.26 -29.06 -24.46
CA VAL A 305 27.58 -27.70 -24.02
C VAL A 305 28.28 -27.78 -22.65
N ASN A 306 29.62 -27.83 -22.69
CA ASN A 306 30.49 -27.55 -21.56
C ASN A 306 30.44 -26.05 -21.22
N SER A 307 29.26 -25.52 -20.91
CA SER A 307 29.10 -24.18 -20.33
C SER A 307 28.62 -24.31 -18.90
N THR A 308 29.33 -23.62 -18.00
CA THR A 308 28.85 -23.31 -16.65
C THR A 308 27.44 -22.68 -16.75
N PRO A 309 26.48 -23.05 -15.89
CA PRO A 309 25.17 -22.42 -15.88
C PRO A 309 25.30 -20.89 -15.72
N PRO A 310 24.43 -20.07 -16.34
CA PRO A 310 24.61 -18.61 -16.40
C PRO A 310 24.28 -17.86 -15.08
N TRP A 311 24.25 -18.53 -13.92
CA TRP A 311 23.87 -17.93 -12.64
C TRP A 311 24.78 -18.39 -11.48
N GLU A 312 25.07 -17.48 -10.55
CA GLU A 312 25.80 -17.75 -9.31
C GLU A 312 24.84 -17.60 -8.11
N TRP A 313 24.43 -18.72 -7.50
CA TRP A 313 23.76 -18.76 -6.20
C TRP A 313 24.37 -19.89 -5.35
N GLU A 314 24.26 -19.79 -4.02
CA GLU A 314 24.79 -20.77 -3.07
C GLU A 314 24.01 -22.10 -3.19
N GLY A 315 24.63 -23.14 -3.78
CA GLY A 315 23.97 -24.39 -4.19
C GLY A 315 24.19 -24.74 -5.66
N ALA A 316 24.59 -23.78 -6.50
CA ALA A 316 24.89 -23.99 -7.93
C ALA A 316 26.05 -24.97 -8.15
N GLU A 317 26.96 -25.12 -7.18
CA GLU A 317 28.05 -26.10 -7.21
C GLU A 317 27.57 -27.56 -7.25
N LYS A 318 26.31 -27.84 -6.88
CA LYS A 318 25.70 -29.18 -7.01
C LYS A 318 25.38 -29.55 -8.47
N TYR A 319 25.34 -28.58 -9.38
CA TYR A 319 25.03 -28.76 -10.79
C TYR A 319 26.10 -28.06 -11.65
N PRO A 320 27.33 -28.62 -11.68
CA PRO A 320 28.52 -27.94 -12.20
C PRO A 320 28.46 -27.62 -13.71
N ASP A 321 27.59 -28.29 -14.44
CA ASP A 321 27.31 -28.03 -15.85
C ASP A 321 25.83 -28.23 -16.18
N TRP A 322 25.44 -27.75 -17.37
CA TRP A 322 24.07 -27.85 -17.87
C TRP A 322 23.58 -29.30 -17.97
N GLN A 323 24.47 -30.25 -18.27
CA GLN A 323 24.13 -31.67 -18.38
C GLN A 323 23.79 -32.27 -17.02
N SER A 324 24.51 -31.90 -15.96
CA SER A 324 24.28 -32.36 -14.58
C SER A 324 22.89 -31.93 -14.05
N LEU A 325 22.46 -30.72 -14.42
CA LEU A 325 21.11 -30.23 -14.11
C LEU A 325 20.06 -31.00 -14.91
N LEU A 326 20.29 -31.21 -16.21
CA LEU A 326 19.37 -31.97 -17.07
C LEU A 326 19.25 -33.44 -16.63
N ASP A 327 20.34 -34.07 -16.22
CA ASP A 327 20.34 -35.44 -15.71
C ASP A 327 19.58 -35.53 -14.38
N ALA A 328 19.74 -34.56 -13.48
CA ALA A 328 18.93 -34.49 -12.26
C ALA A 328 17.44 -34.23 -12.52
N LEU A 329 17.11 -33.41 -13.52
CA LEU A 329 15.73 -33.18 -13.98
C LEU A 329 15.14 -34.43 -14.64
N HIS A 330 15.93 -35.16 -15.43
CA HIS A 330 15.54 -36.44 -16.02
C HIS A 330 15.37 -37.55 -14.97
N ASP A 331 16.23 -37.62 -13.95
CA ASP A 331 16.10 -38.58 -12.84
C ASP A 331 14.86 -38.26 -11.99
N ALA A 332 14.58 -36.98 -11.74
CA ALA A 332 13.35 -36.55 -11.06
C ALA A 332 12.07 -36.85 -11.88
N ALA A 333 12.18 -36.83 -13.22
CA ALA A 333 11.08 -37.18 -14.13
C ALA A 333 11.00 -38.69 -14.47
N GLY A 334 12.06 -39.45 -14.20
CA GLY A 334 12.30 -40.79 -14.75
C GLY A 334 11.63 -41.96 -14.00
N ASP A 335 11.16 -41.75 -12.77
CA ASP A 335 10.49 -42.80 -11.98
C ASP A 335 9.05 -43.12 -12.46
N ASP A 336 8.50 -42.33 -13.40
CA ASP A 336 7.10 -42.44 -13.84
C ASP A 336 6.83 -43.37 -15.03
N ALA A 337 7.87 -43.94 -15.65
CA ALA A 337 7.71 -44.81 -16.83
C ALA A 337 6.89 -46.10 -16.53
N ASN A 338 6.71 -46.46 -15.26
CA ASN A 338 5.94 -47.64 -14.84
C ASN A 338 4.65 -47.33 -14.07
N ALA A 339 4.31 -46.06 -13.80
CA ALA A 339 3.10 -45.68 -13.04
C ALA A 339 1.78 -45.92 -13.81
N GLN A 340 1.84 -46.23 -15.10
CA GLN A 340 0.69 -46.31 -16.01
C GLN A 340 -0.26 -47.51 -15.79
N ASN A 341 0.04 -48.45 -14.89
CA ASN A 341 -0.58 -49.78 -14.96
C ASN A 341 -1.76 -50.08 -14.01
N LEU A 342 -2.19 -49.18 -13.12
CA LEU A 342 -3.26 -49.53 -12.15
C LEU A 342 -4.35 -48.46 -11.87
N VAL A 343 -4.08 -47.15 -12.02
CA VAL A 343 -5.09 -46.07 -12.07
C VAL A 343 -4.55 -44.97 -13.01
N PRO A 344 -5.33 -44.43 -13.97
CA PRO A 344 -4.81 -43.38 -14.86
C PRO A 344 -4.45 -42.10 -14.08
N LEU A 345 -3.23 -41.56 -14.27
CA LEU A 345 -2.67 -40.43 -13.49
C LEU A 345 -3.59 -39.21 -13.44
N GLN A 346 -4.40 -38.97 -14.48
CA GLN A 346 -5.37 -37.86 -14.50
C GLN A 346 -6.41 -37.93 -13.37
N TYR A 347 -6.79 -39.12 -12.91
CA TYR A 347 -7.70 -39.28 -11.77
C TYR A 347 -6.98 -39.11 -10.43
N MET A 348 -5.67 -39.38 -10.38
CA MET A 348 -4.86 -39.17 -9.17
C MET A 348 -4.52 -37.69 -8.96
N ARG A 349 -4.36 -36.94 -10.06
CA ARG A 349 -4.14 -35.49 -10.04
C ARG A 349 -5.43 -34.68 -9.84
N THR A 350 -6.60 -35.29 -9.99
CA THR A 350 -7.87 -34.56 -9.87
C THR A 350 -8.00 -33.94 -8.47
N PHE A 351 -8.59 -32.74 -8.36
CA PHE A 351 -8.67 -31.92 -7.14
C PHE A 351 -7.35 -31.25 -6.68
N HIS A 352 -6.22 -31.51 -7.33
CA HIS A 352 -4.98 -30.77 -7.05
C HIS A 352 -5.03 -29.39 -7.71
N PRO A 353 -4.50 -28.34 -7.04
CA PRO A 353 -4.36 -27.03 -7.65
C PRO A 353 -3.49 -27.05 -8.92
N LYS A 354 -3.82 -26.17 -9.86
CA LYS A 354 -2.95 -25.79 -11.00
C LYS A 354 -1.85 -24.82 -10.52
N ALA A 355 -0.86 -24.53 -11.36
CA ALA A 355 0.27 -23.68 -10.98
C ALA A 355 -0.16 -22.25 -10.64
N THR A 356 -1.11 -21.70 -11.41
CA THR A 356 -1.75 -20.41 -11.13
C THR A 356 -2.32 -20.30 -9.72
N ALA A 357 -2.97 -21.36 -9.26
CA ALA A 357 -3.52 -21.41 -7.92
C ALA A 357 -2.41 -21.45 -6.86
N TYR A 358 -1.33 -22.20 -7.09
CA TYR A 358 -0.19 -22.27 -6.16
C TYR A 358 0.48 -20.91 -5.88
N ALA A 359 0.41 -19.95 -6.82
CA ALA A 359 0.88 -18.59 -6.57
C ALA A 359 0.11 -17.91 -5.43
N THR A 360 -1.22 -18.07 -5.41
CA THR A 360 -2.09 -17.54 -4.33
C THR A 360 -1.80 -18.25 -3.00
N HIS A 361 -1.60 -19.57 -3.04
CA HIS A 361 -1.22 -20.34 -1.85
C HIS A 361 0.09 -19.87 -1.25
N ALA A 362 1.07 -19.56 -2.11
CA ALA A 362 2.36 -19.04 -1.70
C ALA A 362 2.21 -17.67 -1.03
N GLU A 363 1.39 -16.77 -1.57
CA GLU A 363 1.13 -15.46 -0.95
C GLU A 363 0.60 -15.58 0.49
N GLU A 364 -0.44 -16.39 0.69
CA GLU A 364 -1.04 -16.57 2.03
C GLU A 364 -0.09 -17.28 2.99
N LEU A 365 0.67 -18.28 2.51
CA LEU A 365 1.70 -18.95 3.30
C LEU A 365 2.82 -17.97 3.71
N PHE A 366 3.32 -17.16 2.78
CA PHE A 366 4.38 -16.19 3.09
C PHE A 366 3.88 -15.07 4.01
N ALA A 367 2.63 -14.63 3.86
CA ALA A 367 2.00 -13.71 4.79
C ALA A 367 1.91 -14.32 6.20
N ALA A 368 1.49 -15.59 6.32
CA ALA A 368 1.46 -16.30 7.60
C ALA A 368 2.86 -16.46 8.21
N ILE A 369 3.88 -16.76 7.39
CA ILE A 369 5.27 -16.82 7.81
C ILE A 369 5.74 -15.47 8.35
N ALA A 370 5.46 -14.38 7.65
CA ALA A 370 5.82 -13.02 8.07
C ALA A 370 5.12 -12.62 9.38
N ASN A 371 3.81 -12.84 9.48
CA ASN A 371 3.01 -12.51 10.67
C ASN A 371 3.41 -13.30 11.92
N ASN A 372 3.98 -14.49 11.73
CA ASN A 372 4.45 -15.36 12.80
C ASN A 372 5.96 -15.29 13.00
N ARG A 373 6.65 -14.29 12.44
CA ARG A 373 8.03 -13.95 12.80
C ARG A 373 8.04 -12.75 13.74
N GLY A 374 8.91 -12.80 14.74
CA GLY A 374 9.24 -11.61 15.52
C GLY A 374 9.99 -10.65 14.61
N ALA A 375 9.86 -9.35 14.85
CA ALA A 375 10.75 -8.39 14.22
C ALA A 375 12.17 -8.92 14.38
N ALA A 376 12.92 -9.01 13.28
CA ALA A 376 14.31 -9.38 13.41
C ALA A 376 14.96 -8.51 14.47
N GLY A 377 15.83 -9.08 15.29
CA GLY A 377 16.58 -8.36 16.31
C GLY A 377 17.30 -7.17 15.69
N ALA A 378 16.56 -6.08 15.64
CA ALA A 378 16.87 -4.70 15.36
C ALA A 378 15.78 -3.99 16.18
N ALA A 379 15.85 -4.03 17.52
CA ALA A 379 16.40 -2.86 18.21
C ALA A 379 17.56 -2.20 17.43
N GLY A 380 17.16 -1.56 16.34
CA GLY A 380 17.93 -0.80 15.39
C GLY A 380 16.91 0.08 14.69
N ASP A 381 17.31 1.27 14.31
CA ASP A 381 16.46 2.38 13.85
C ASP A 381 15.66 2.11 12.55
N GLY A 382 15.52 0.85 12.09
CA GLY A 382 15.08 0.45 10.73
C GLY A 382 13.78 -0.35 10.62
N GLY A 383 12.88 -0.33 11.60
CA GLY A 383 11.56 -0.98 11.47
C GLY A 383 10.51 -0.10 10.76
N GLN A 384 9.47 -0.75 10.22
CA GLN A 384 8.33 -0.07 9.60
C GLN A 384 7.54 0.74 10.64
N GLN A 385 7.12 1.95 10.26
CA GLN A 385 6.57 3.01 11.10
C GLN A 385 5.27 3.55 10.52
N ILE A 386 4.53 4.27 11.37
CA ILE A 386 3.34 5.02 10.97
C ILE A 386 3.72 6.48 10.79
N ALA A 387 3.34 7.01 9.63
CA ALA A 387 3.40 8.42 9.27
C ALA A 387 2.03 8.83 8.75
N ILE A 388 1.53 10.01 9.16
CA ILE A 388 0.15 10.42 8.93
C ILE A 388 0.14 11.79 8.27
N ALA A 389 -0.46 11.91 7.09
CA ALA A 389 -0.83 13.17 6.46
C ALA A 389 -1.98 13.80 7.25
N SER A 390 -1.69 14.34 8.43
CA SER A 390 -2.69 14.77 9.42
C SER A 390 -3.27 16.16 9.11
N TYR A 391 -4.07 16.28 8.06
CA TYR A 391 -4.76 17.54 7.69
C TYR A 391 -5.97 17.84 8.59
N ILE A 392 -5.80 17.55 9.89
CA ILE A 392 -6.79 17.70 10.95
C ILE A 392 -6.50 19.01 11.68
N ASN A 393 -7.41 19.98 11.59
CA ASN A 393 -7.25 21.25 12.30
C ASN A 393 -7.21 21.02 13.84
N PRO A 394 -6.15 21.43 14.56
CA PRO A 394 -6.02 21.18 16.00
C PRO A 394 -7.09 21.81 16.88
N LEU A 395 -7.66 22.93 16.43
CA LEU A 395 -8.75 23.60 17.14
C LEU A 395 -10.09 22.91 16.89
N ALA A 396 -10.32 22.39 15.68
CA ALA A 396 -11.55 21.70 15.30
C ALA A 396 -11.64 20.30 15.93
N ASP A 397 -10.54 19.55 15.97
CA ASP A 397 -10.48 18.22 16.60
C ASP A 397 -9.26 18.06 17.53
N PRO A 398 -9.30 18.65 18.73
CA PRO A 398 -8.24 18.49 19.72
C PRO A 398 -8.12 17.05 20.25
N ALA A 399 -9.17 16.23 20.15
CA ALA A 399 -9.17 14.86 20.68
C ALA A 399 -8.28 13.94 19.82
N SER A 400 -8.32 14.09 18.50
CA SER A 400 -7.42 13.35 17.60
C SER A 400 -5.95 13.70 17.83
N TRP A 401 -5.63 14.98 18.03
CA TRP A 401 -4.26 15.40 18.38
C TRP A 401 -3.78 14.86 19.74
N GLN A 402 -4.65 14.82 20.75
CA GLN A 402 -4.33 14.19 22.03
C GLN A 402 -3.95 12.72 21.86
N ARG A 403 -4.68 11.98 21.01
CA ARG A 403 -4.36 10.56 20.71
C ARG A 403 -3.04 10.42 19.96
N LEU A 404 -2.83 11.19 18.88
CA LEU A 404 -1.59 11.17 18.09
C LEU A 404 -0.33 11.41 18.93
N LEU A 405 -0.41 12.38 19.85
CA LEU A 405 0.67 12.71 20.77
C LEU A 405 0.87 11.63 21.86
N ALA A 406 -0.19 10.93 22.27
CA ALA A 406 -0.11 9.88 23.28
C ALA A 406 0.47 8.55 22.76
N TYR A 407 0.36 8.26 21.47
CA TYR A 407 0.89 7.02 20.90
C TYR A 407 2.41 6.90 21.00
N ASP A 408 2.92 5.67 21.03
CA ASP A 408 4.36 5.38 21.10
C ASP A 408 5.13 6.11 19.98
N THR A 409 6.14 6.90 20.36
CA THR A 409 6.98 7.68 19.43
C THR A 409 7.87 6.84 18.51
N LYS A 410 8.01 5.53 18.76
CA LYS A 410 8.66 4.59 17.84
C LYS A 410 7.68 3.96 16.88
N LYS A 411 6.36 4.09 17.11
CA LYS A 411 5.32 3.57 16.22
C LYS A 411 4.79 4.67 15.33
N VAL A 412 4.24 5.72 15.93
CA VAL A 412 3.70 6.91 15.25
C VAL A 412 4.76 8.01 15.36
N THR A 413 5.44 8.23 14.24
CA THR A 413 6.74 8.96 14.21
C THR A 413 6.64 10.30 13.52
N VAL A 414 5.81 10.40 12.48
CA VAL A 414 5.72 11.55 11.58
C VAL A 414 4.26 11.94 11.38
N MET A 415 3.99 13.24 11.43
CA MET A 415 2.72 13.86 11.09
C MET A 415 2.97 15.03 10.14
N VAL A 416 1.95 15.50 9.43
CA VAL A 416 2.05 16.64 8.51
C VAL A 416 1.12 17.76 8.96
N ALA A 417 1.65 18.96 9.12
CA ALA A 417 0.89 20.17 9.35
C ALA A 417 0.56 20.84 8.02
N ASN A 418 -0.72 21.02 7.74
CA ASN A 418 -1.22 21.84 6.66
C ASN A 418 -2.16 22.90 7.26
N VAL A 419 -1.63 24.10 7.52
CA VAL A 419 -2.40 25.18 8.18
C VAL A 419 -3.40 25.75 7.19
N LEU A 420 -2.92 26.11 6.00
CA LEU A 420 -3.74 26.72 4.95
C LEU A 420 -3.09 26.53 3.56
N ASN A 421 -2.91 25.28 3.14
CA ASN A 421 -2.08 24.89 1.97
C ASN A 421 -0.66 25.48 2.04
N GLY A 422 -0.09 25.42 3.25
CA GLY A 422 1.15 26.10 3.61
C GLY A 422 1.16 26.57 5.07
N PRO A 423 2.13 27.44 5.42
CA PRO A 423 2.35 27.92 6.79
C PRO A 423 1.40 29.03 7.26
N ASP A 424 0.60 29.60 6.35
CA ASP A 424 -0.11 30.88 6.49
C ASP A 424 0.84 32.12 6.53
N TYR A 425 0.28 33.33 6.63
CA TYR A 425 1.01 34.59 6.76
C TYR A 425 1.45 34.87 8.21
N VAL A 426 0.63 34.44 9.17
CA VAL A 426 0.80 34.62 10.61
C VAL A 426 0.79 33.27 11.30
N ILE A 427 1.41 33.22 12.48
CA ILE A 427 1.45 32.02 13.30
C ILE A 427 0.04 31.58 13.73
N ASP A 428 -0.25 30.29 13.62
CA ASP A 428 -1.42 29.67 14.25
C ASP A 428 -1.00 29.05 15.59
N ASP A 429 -1.53 29.59 16.70
CA ASP A 429 -1.17 29.16 18.05
C ASP A 429 -1.58 27.70 18.36
N SER A 430 -2.65 27.19 17.72
CA SER A 430 -3.11 25.81 17.91
C SER A 430 -2.16 24.82 17.23
N TRP A 431 -1.70 25.13 16.02
CA TRP A 431 -0.67 24.38 15.32
C TRP A 431 0.68 24.45 16.03
N LYS A 432 1.09 25.65 16.48
CA LYS A 432 2.34 25.78 17.24
C LYS A 432 2.33 24.93 18.50
N SER A 433 1.22 24.91 19.23
CA SER A 433 1.08 24.09 20.43
C SER A 433 1.30 22.60 20.17
N VAL A 434 0.70 22.03 19.12
CA VAL A 434 0.90 20.61 18.79
C VAL A 434 2.29 20.32 18.24
N ILE A 435 2.88 21.24 17.47
CA ILE A 435 4.27 21.14 16.97
C ILE A 435 5.27 21.10 18.13
N ASP A 436 5.17 22.03 19.07
CA ASP A 436 6.07 22.08 20.23
C ASP A 436 5.92 20.83 21.12
N GLN A 437 4.69 20.34 21.32
CA GLN A 437 4.41 19.12 22.08
C GLN A 437 4.99 17.88 21.39
N ALA A 438 4.76 17.70 20.09
CA ALA A 438 5.30 16.59 19.32
C ALA A 438 6.83 16.57 19.37
N ALA A 439 7.47 17.72 19.17
CA ALA A 439 8.93 17.86 19.25
C ALA A 439 9.47 17.46 20.62
N SER A 440 8.81 17.86 21.72
CA SER A 440 9.20 17.49 23.09
C SER A 440 9.13 15.98 23.36
N GLN A 441 8.33 15.25 22.58
CA GLN A 441 8.14 13.81 22.67
C GLN A 441 9.02 13.01 21.69
N GLY A 442 9.80 13.70 20.84
CA GLY A 442 10.63 13.07 19.82
C GLY A 442 9.87 12.68 18.54
N LYS A 443 8.63 13.14 18.38
CA LYS A 443 7.84 13.01 17.14
C LYS A 443 8.17 14.16 16.20
N ARG A 444 7.85 14.01 14.91
CA ARG A 444 8.06 15.06 13.90
C ARG A 444 6.75 15.49 13.29
N ILE A 445 6.49 16.79 13.31
CA ILE A 445 5.45 17.41 12.48
C ILE A 445 6.15 18.15 11.34
N LEU A 446 5.80 17.81 10.10
CA LEU A 446 6.38 18.38 8.90
C LEU A 446 5.47 19.47 8.33
N GLY A 447 6.03 20.61 7.93
CA GLY A 447 5.27 21.67 7.28
C GLY A 447 4.96 21.30 5.83
N TYR A 448 3.70 21.39 5.42
CA TYR A 448 3.26 21.16 4.04
C TYR A 448 3.78 22.27 3.11
N VAL A 449 4.42 21.90 2.00
CA VAL A 449 4.86 22.81 0.94
C VAL A 449 4.41 22.28 -0.40
N ARG A 450 3.65 23.09 -1.14
CA ARG A 450 3.15 22.75 -2.47
C ARG A 450 4.23 22.96 -3.53
N THR A 451 4.57 21.91 -4.29
CA THR A 451 5.60 22.01 -5.36
C THR A 451 5.04 22.08 -6.78
N GLY A 452 3.72 21.90 -6.97
CA GLY A 452 3.04 22.14 -8.23
C GLY A 452 3.53 21.29 -9.39
N TYR A 453 4.12 20.12 -9.12
CA TYR A 453 4.83 19.31 -10.11
C TYR A 453 5.84 20.13 -10.93
N LEU A 454 6.45 21.15 -10.30
CA LEU A 454 7.38 22.10 -10.92
C LEU A 454 6.82 22.82 -12.15
N GLY A 455 5.50 22.85 -12.32
CA GLY A 455 4.81 23.42 -13.49
C GLY A 455 4.89 22.59 -14.77
N VAL A 456 5.45 21.38 -14.73
CA VAL A 456 5.71 20.57 -15.93
C VAL A 456 4.68 19.47 -16.17
N SER A 457 3.76 19.26 -15.24
CA SER A 457 2.66 18.30 -15.37
C SER A 457 1.67 18.70 -16.47
N GLN A 458 0.80 17.77 -16.89
CA GLN A 458 -0.24 18.07 -17.89
C GLN A 458 -1.24 19.12 -17.40
N GLN A 459 -1.43 19.22 -16.09
CA GLN A 459 -2.28 20.21 -15.44
C GLN A 459 -1.68 21.62 -15.53
N GLN A 460 -0.39 21.74 -15.85
CA GLN A 460 0.32 23.02 -16.01
C GLN A 460 0.08 23.96 -14.82
N PHE A 461 0.37 23.49 -13.60
CA PHE A 461 0.21 24.35 -12.43
C PHE A 461 1.16 25.55 -12.50
N THR A 462 0.69 26.67 -11.95
CA THR A 462 1.46 27.89 -11.77
C THR A 462 1.85 28.07 -10.30
N THR A 463 2.95 28.79 -10.09
CA THR A 463 3.26 29.40 -8.79
C THR A 463 2.11 30.34 -8.39
N ARG A 464 2.07 30.78 -7.13
CA ARG A 464 1.09 31.78 -6.65
C ARG A 464 1.23 33.13 -7.36
N LEU A 465 2.34 33.35 -8.07
CA LEU A 465 2.59 34.53 -8.91
C LEU A 465 2.27 34.28 -10.39
N GLY A 466 1.65 33.15 -10.75
CA GLY A 466 1.21 32.86 -12.11
C GLY A 466 2.31 32.37 -13.06
N SER A 467 3.45 31.90 -12.56
CA SER A 467 4.58 31.43 -13.39
C SER A 467 4.63 29.91 -13.51
N HIS A 468 5.01 29.42 -14.69
CA HIS A 468 5.37 28.00 -14.93
C HIS A 468 6.89 27.77 -14.89
N ASP A 469 7.70 28.83 -14.74
CA ASP A 469 9.15 28.72 -14.84
C ASP A 469 9.72 27.97 -13.63
N LEU A 470 10.63 27.03 -13.93
CA LEU A 470 11.27 26.19 -12.92
C LEU A 470 12.00 27.01 -11.84
N ALA A 471 12.59 28.15 -12.21
CA ALA A 471 13.26 29.07 -11.28
C ALA A 471 12.31 29.76 -10.31
N ASP A 472 11.08 30.05 -10.76
CA ASP A 472 10.06 30.67 -9.91
C ASP A 472 9.46 29.63 -8.96
N TRP A 473 9.29 28.38 -9.41
CA TRP A 473 8.93 27.25 -8.53
C TRP A 473 9.99 27.00 -7.46
N ALA A 474 11.28 26.93 -7.84
CA ALA A 474 12.38 26.81 -6.89
C ALA A 474 12.35 27.95 -5.85
N SER A 475 12.17 29.19 -6.32
CA SER A 475 12.10 30.36 -5.44
C SER A 475 10.91 30.27 -4.47
N GLN A 476 9.73 29.86 -4.94
CA GLN A 476 8.53 29.74 -4.10
C GLN A 476 8.70 28.66 -3.03
N ILE A 477 9.21 27.48 -3.42
CA ILE A 477 9.36 26.34 -2.51
C ILE A 477 10.29 26.70 -1.34
N GLU A 478 11.44 27.32 -1.62
CA GLU A 478 12.39 27.75 -0.58
C GLU A 478 11.84 28.85 0.32
N GLN A 479 11.04 29.75 -0.23
CA GLN A 479 10.35 30.78 0.54
C GLN A 479 9.29 30.19 1.47
N ASP A 480 8.58 29.14 1.05
CA ASP A 480 7.59 28.46 1.88
C ASP A 480 8.27 27.68 3.02
N ILE A 481 9.41 27.03 2.73
CA ILE A 481 10.28 26.43 3.76
C ILE A 481 10.69 27.47 4.79
N ASP A 482 11.27 28.59 4.35
CA ASP A 482 11.73 29.65 5.24
C ASP A 482 10.57 30.22 6.07
N LYS A 483 9.38 30.39 5.47
CA LYS A 483 8.19 30.90 6.18
C LYS A 483 7.68 29.94 7.23
N TRP A 484 7.70 28.63 6.98
CA TRP A 484 7.40 27.61 7.99
C TRP A 484 8.31 27.72 9.21
N TYR A 485 9.63 27.84 9.01
CA TYR A 485 10.57 27.97 10.12
C TYR A 485 10.55 29.36 10.77
N GLU A 486 10.21 30.42 10.03
CA GLU A 486 9.97 31.76 10.59
C GLU A 486 8.81 31.74 11.59
N LEU A 487 7.68 31.13 11.23
CA LEU A 487 6.47 31.13 12.05
C LEU A 487 6.52 30.10 13.18
N TYR A 488 6.98 28.88 12.92
CA TYR A 488 6.87 27.76 13.87
C TYR A 488 8.18 27.42 14.59
N GLY A 489 9.32 27.96 14.13
CA GLY A 489 10.62 27.83 14.76
C GLY A 489 11.23 26.42 14.64
N THR A 490 12.26 26.16 15.43
CA THR A 490 13.06 24.91 15.37
C THR A 490 12.34 23.68 15.92
N SER A 491 11.15 23.83 16.50
CA SER A 491 10.31 22.69 16.90
C SER A 491 9.67 22.00 15.70
N LEU A 492 9.57 22.68 14.55
CA LEU A 492 9.12 22.06 13.32
C LEU A 492 10.08 20.92 12.95
N GLY A 493 9.52 19.73 12.68
CA GLY A 493 10.29 18.51 12.48
C GLY A 493 10.92 18.39 11.09
N GLY A 494 10.49 19.22 10.14
CA GLY A 494 10.90 19.12 8.75
C GLY A 494 9.85 19.64 7.77
N ILE A 495 9.95 19.21 6.51
CA ILE A 495 9.10 19.69 5.41
C ILE A 495 8.55 18.50 4.61
N PHE A 496 7.26 18.56 4.31
CA PHE A 496 6.56 17.64 3.42
C PHE A 496 6.28 18.36 2.10
N PHE A 497 7.00 17.98 1.05
CA PHE A 497 6.86 18.53 -0.30
C PHE A 497 5.79 17.74 -1.06
N ASP A 498 4.65 18.37 -1.32
CA ASP A 498 3.55 17.74 -2.03
C ASP A 498 3.55 18.08 -3.52
N GLU A 499 2.77 17.31 -4.30
CA GLU A 499 2.69 17.41 -5.75
C GLU A 499 4.07 17.26 -6.42
N GLY A 500 4.87 16.29 -5.97
CA GLY A 500 6.21 16.03 -6.46
C GLY A 500 6.26 15.51 -7.89
N TRP A 501 7.12 16.07 -8.74
CA TRP A 501 7.30 15.53 -10.09
C TRP A 501 8.13 14.23 -10.07
N PRO A 502 7.64 13.09 -10.62
CA PRO A 502 8.27 11.79 -10.42
C PRO A 502 9.32 11.40 -11.48
N GLU A 503 9.53 12.23 -12.52
CA GLU A 503 10.48 11.92 -13.60
C GLU A 503 11.76 12.76 -13.48
N CYS A 504 12.92 12.18 -13.84
CA CYS A 504 14.21 12.87 -13.68
C CYS A 504 14.31 14.17 -14.49
N GLY A 505 13.59 14.23 -15.62
CA GLY A 505 13.74 15.29 -16.59
C GLY A 505 15.00 15.17 -17.45
N PRO A 506 15.19 16.08 -18.42
CA PRO A 506 16.39 16.09 -19.24
C PRO A 506 17.63 16.35 -18.38
N ASN A 507 18.63 15.46 -18.48
CA ASN A 507 19.87 15.51 -17.69
C ASN A 507 19.63 15.63 -16.17
N ASN A 508 18.59 14.98 -15.64
CA ASN A 508 18.24 14.96 -14.21
C ASN A 508 17.86 16.31 -13.58
N ILE A 509 17.55 17.33 -14.39
CA ILE A 509 17.30 18.69 -13.89
C ILE A 509 16.26 18.77 -12.75
N TYR A 510 15.23 17.93 -12.76
CA TYR A 510 14.20 17.95 -11.71
C TYR A 510 14.68 17.26 -10.42
N ALA A 511 15.33 16.10 -10.54
CA ALA A 511 15.92 15.41 -9.40
C ALA A 511 17.02 16.26 -8.73
N ASP A 512 17.87 16.90 -9.54
CA ASP A 512 18.93 17.80 -9.07
C ASP A 512 18.35 19.02 -8.33
N LEU A 513 17.23 19.58 -8.82
CA LEU A 513 16.54 20.67 -8.12
C LEU A 513 16.01 20.24 -6.75
N TYR A 514 15.33 19.10 -6.65
CA TYR A 514 14.84 18.61 -5.36
C TYR A 514 15.99 18.28 -4.40
N ALA A 515 17.09 17.70 -4.87
CA ALA A 515 18.30 17.52 -4.07
C ALA A 515 18.86 18.86 -3.58
N TYR A 516 18.84 19.89 -4.43
CA TYR A 516 19.30 21.23 -4.07
C TYR A 516 18.44 21.83 -2.95
N ILE A 517 17.10 21.77 -3.09
CA ILE A 517 16.13 22.25 -2.10
C ILE A 517 16.26 21.51 -0.77
N ASN A 518 16.46 20.19 -0.80
CA ASN A 518 16.68 19.39 0.41
C ASN A 518 17.95 19.83 1.14
N ASN A 519 19.05 20.00 0.39
CA ASN A 519 20.30 20.46 0.95
C ASN A 519 20.20 21.90 1.52
N TYR A 520 19.50 22.80 0.84
CA TYR A 520 19.19 24.14 1.33
C TYR A 520 18.44 24.07 2.67
N THR A 521 17.36 23.29 2.72
CA THR A 521 16.54 23.07 3.92
C THR A 521 17.38 22.59 5.09
N LYS A 522 18.17 21.53 4.88
CA LYS A 522 18.99 20.90 5.92
C LYS A 522 20.19 21.76 6.35
N ARG A 523 20.77 22.58 5.47
CA ARG A 523 21.84 23.54 5.84
C ARG A 523 21.33 24.66 6.73
N LYS A 524 20.14 25.20 6.44
CA LYS A 524 19.49 26.22 7.29
C LYS A 524 18.90 25.62 8.57
N HIS A 525 18.41 24.39 8.49
CA HIS A 525 17.70 23.70 9.57
C HIS A 525 18.27 22.28 9.78
N PRO A 526 19.41 22.16 10.47
CA PRO A 526 20.00 20.86 10.76
C PRO A 526 19.03 19.92 11.50
N GLY A 527 18.93 18.68 11.02
CA GLY A 527 18.00 17.68 11.56
C GLY A 527 16.57 17.76 11.00
N ALA A 528 16.29 18.66 10.06
CA ALA A 528 15.04 18.67 9.30
C ALA A 528 14.86 17.34 8.54
N TYR A 529 13.69 16.74 8.68
CA TYR A 529 13.26 15.56 7.93
C TYR A 529 12.49 15.97 6.67
N THR A 530 12.86 15.46 5.50
CA THR A 530 12.26 15.86 4.22
C THR A 530 11.58 14.71 3.51
N VAL A 531 10.34 14.95 3.08
CA VAL A 531 9.52 13.99 2.34
C VAL A 531 9.11 14.61 1.01
N LEU A 532 9.23 13.90 -0.10
CA LEU A 532 8.64 14.28 -1.39
C LEU A 532 7.49 13.33 -1.74
N ASN A 533 6.31 13.90 -2.00
CA ASN A 533 5.10 13.19 -2.34
C ASN A 533 4.68 13.40 -3.81
N PRO A 534 5.06 12.49 -4.72
CA PRO A 534 4.42 12.38 -6.03
C PRO A 534 3.09 11.60 -6.03
N GLY A 535 2.74 10.91 -4.94
CA GLY A 535 1.57 10.01 -4.82
C GLY A 535 1.64 8.77 -5.72
N SER A 536 2.75 8.55 -6.43
CA SER A 536 2.88 7.62 -7.55
C SER A 536 4.31 7.08 -7.68
N PRO A 537 4.54 6.03 -8.49
CA PRO A 537 5.88 5.50 -8.72
C PRO A 537 6.84 6.59 -9.22
N ILE A 538 8.07 6.57 -8.72
CA ILE A 538 9.07 7.61 -8.94
C ILE A 538 10.36 7.01 -9.49
N ALA A 539 11.07 7.75 -10.35
CA ALA A 539 12.31 7.28 -10.97
C ALA A 539 13.48 7.19 -9.97
N GLN A 540 14.42 6.27 -10.21
CA GLN A 540 15.53 5.99 -9.27
C GLN A 540 16.44 7.21 -9.00
N CYS A 541 16.55 8.16 -9.93
CA CYS A 541 17.34 9.39 -9.74
C CYS A 541 16.90 10.21 -8.50
N PHE A 542 15.71 9.94 -7.95
CA PHE A 542 15.21 10.60 -6.74
C PHE A 542 15.59 9.89 -5.43
N GLU A 543 16.15 8.68 -5.47
CA GLU A 543 16.37 7.86 -4.26
C GLU A 543 17.14 8.61 -3.14
N ASP A 544 18.10 9.45 -3.54
CA ASP A 544 18.93 10.22 -2.61
C ASP A 544 18.59 11.73 -2.60
N THR A 545 17.47 12.17 -3.20
CA THR A 545 17.11 13.60 -3.23
C THR A 545 16.44 14.07 -1.95
N MET A 546 15.75 13.18 -1.25
CA MET A 546 15.03 13.42 0.01
C MET A 546 15.30 12.30 1.03
N ASP A 547 14.93 12.52 2.29
CA ASP A 547 15.00 11.47 3.29
C ASP A 547 13.98 10.35 3.00
N THR A 548 12.82 10.70 2.45
CA THR A 548 11.76 9.74 2.12
C THR A 548 10.94 10.19 0.92
N LEU A 549 10.48 9.22 0.12
CA LEU A 549 9.64 9.40 -1.06
C LEU A 549 8.31 8.70 -0.81
N LEU A 550 7.19 9.41 -1.01
CA LEU A 550 5.85 8.84 -0.90
C LEU A 550 5.41 8.31 -2.27
N THR A 551 5.65 7.02 -2.51
CA THR A 551 5.59 6.44 -3.87
C THR A 551 4.28 5.72 -4.17
N PHE A 552 3.32 5.77 -3.26
CA PHE A 552 1.99 5.21 -3.45
C PHE A 552 0.97 5.95 -2.59
N GLU A 553 -0.08 6.45 -3.21
CA GLU A 553 -1.21 7.09 -2.55
C GLU A 553 -2.51 6.69 -3.26
N SER A 554 -3.17 5.62 -2.80
CA SER A 554 -4.42 5.14 -3.40
C SER A 554 -5.21 4.22 -2.46
N SER A 555 -6.34 3.71 -2.96
CA SER A 555 -7.24 2.86 -2.16
C SER A 555 -6.66 1.47 -1.90
N TYR A 556 -7.23 0.80 -0.89
CA TYR A 556 -6.99 -0.60 -0.55
C TYR A 556 -7.15 -1.54 -1.75
N GLU A 557 -8.17 -1.33 -2.58
CA GLU A 557 -8.42 -2.14 -3.77
C GLU A 557 -7.30 -1.97 -4.80
N THR A 558 -6.85 -0.74 -5.05
CA THR A 558 -5.70 -0.48 -5.93
C THR A 558 -4.44 -1.10 -5.35
N TYR A 559 -4.21 -0.95 -4.05
CA TYR A 559 -3.03 -1.50 -3.39
C TYR A 559 -2.98 -3.03 -3.45
N THR A 560 -4.13 -3.70 -3.38
CA THR A 560 -4.20 -5.17 -3.39
C THR A 560 -4.14 -5.72 -4.81
N ASN A 561 -4.89 -5.13 -5.75
CA ASN A 561 -5.14 -5.74 -7.06
C ASN A 561 -4.36 -5.11 -8.22
N SER A 562 -3.92 -3.86 -8.08
CA SER A 562 -3.39 -3.05 -9.19
C SER A 562 -2.16 -2.24 -8.80
N PHE A 563 -1.39 -2.71 -7.81
CA PHE A 563 -0.20 -2.01 -7.32
C PHE A 563 0.87 -1.95 -8.41
N VAL A 564 1.34 -0.74 -8.70
CA VAL A 564 2.49 -0.51 -9.58
C VAL A 564 3.70 -0.18 -8.71
N ARG A 565 4.74 -1.00 -8.80
CA ARG A 565 6.00 -0.77 -8.08
C ARG A 565 6.90 0.21 -8.83
N ASN A 566 7.81 0.84 -8.10
CA ASN A 566 9.01 1.44 -8.70
C ASN A 566 9.79 0.37 -9.50
N ASP A 567 10.46 0.78 -10.57
CA ASP A 567 11.33 -0.09 -11.37
C ASP A 567 12.69 -0.35 -10.71
N TRP A 568 12.95 0.26 -9.56
CA TRP A 568 14.10 0.08 -8.69
C TRP A 568 13.70 -0.38 -7.27
N THR A 569 14.67 -0.87 -6.50
CA THR A 569 14.50 -1.28 -5.10
C THR A 569 15.28 -0.32 -4.21
N PRO A 570 14.67 0.22 -3.13
CA PRO A 570 15.36 1.16 -2.27
C PRO A 570 16.47 0.52 -1.46
N LYS A 571 17.56 1.26 -1.24
CA LYS A 571 18.68 0.88 -0.35
C LYS A 571 18.24 0.68 1.10
N ASP A 572 17.24 1.44 1.54
CA ASP A 572 16.64 1.35 2.88
C ASP A 572 15.11 1.50 2.76
N PRO A 573 14.31 0.61 3.38
CA PRO A 573 12.85 0.71 3.34
C PRO A 573 12.32 2.05 3.85
N ARG A 574 13.02 2.72 4.77
CA ARG A 574 12.63 4.05 5.29
C ARG A 574 12.67 5.14 4.22
N LYS A 575 13.28 4.89 3.05
CA LYS A 575 13.17 5.80 1.90
C LYS A 575 11.78 5.80 1.26
N ILE A 576 10.90 4.84 1.58
CA ILE A 576 9.60 4.68 0.93
C ILE A 576 8.47 4.82 1.95
N TRP A 577 7.51 5.69 1.62
CA TRP A 577 6.23 5.84 2.30
C TRP A 577 5.07 5.46 1.36
N HIS A 578 4.13 4.65 1.85
CA HIS A 578 2.83 4.43 1.20
C HIS A 578 1.66 4.93 2.05
N ILE A 579 0.69 5.57 1.42
CA ILE A 579 -0.62 5.89 1.98
C ILE A 579 -1.66 4.96 1.34
N ILE A 580 -2.42 4.24 2.17
CA ILE A 580 -3.48 3.34 1.74
C ILE A 580 -4.78 3.68 2.48
N TYR A 581 -5.74 4.24 1.75
CA TYR A 581 -7.08 4.56 2.25
C TYR A 581 -8.10 3.46 1.92
N LYS A 582 -9.34 3.51 2.43
CA LYS A 582 -10.35 2.42 2.34
C LYS A 582 -9.94 1.07 2.95
N VAL A 583 -8.97 1.00 3.85
CA VAL A 583 -8.53 -0.30 4.37
C VAL A 583 -9.53 -0.82 5.41
N PRO A 584 -10.20 -1.98 5.19
CA PRO A 584 -11.03 -2.59 6.23
C PRO A 584 -10.17 -2.99 7.43
N GLN A 585 -10.68 -2.82 8.65
CA GLN A 585 -9.91 -3.09 9.88
C GLN A 585 -9.34 -4.52 9.93
N SER A 586 -10.07 -5.51 9.39
CA SER A 586 -9.63 -6.91 9.32
C SER A 586 -8.42 -7.14 8.39
N GLN A 587 -8.12 -6.21 7.50
CA GLN A 587 -7.04 -6.31 6.50
C GLN A 587 -5.78 -5.54 6.89
N ILE A 588 -5.78 -4.79 8.00
CA ILE A 588 -4.65 -3.95 8.44
C ILE A 588 -3.34 -4.75 8.51
N THR A 589 -3.35 -5.92 9.15
CA THR A 589 -2.16 -6.77 9.27
C THR A 589 -1.64 -7.25 7.91
N ARG A 590 -2.55 -7.62 6.99
CA ARG A 590 -2.20 -8.02 5.62
C ARG A 590 -1.58 -6.85 4.85
N VAL A 591 -2.18 -5.67 4.93
CA VAL A 591 -1.69 -4.46 4.25
C VAL A 591 -0.32 -4.05 4.78
N ALA A 592 -0.10 -4.06 6.10
CA ALA A 592 1.22 -3.76 6.69
C ALA A 592 2.30 -4.76 6.21
N ALA A 593 1.97 -6.06 6.18
CA ALA A 593 2.87 -7.09 5.68
C ALA A 593 3.18 -6.93 4.17
N LEU A 594 2.16 -6.66 3.35
CA LEU A 594 2.33 -6.36 1.92
C LEU A 594 3.21 -5.14 1.70
N ALA A 595 3.03 -4.10 2.51
CA ALA A 595 3.84 -2.90 2.39
C ALA A 595 5.29 -3.15 2.81
N SER A 596 5.51 -3.98 3.83
CA SER A 596 6.86 -4.43 4.19
C SER A 596 7.51 -5.24 3.07
N SER A 597 6.78 -6.14 2.40
CA SER A 597 7.33 -6.91 1.26
C SER A 597 7.57 -6.04 0.02
N ARG A 598 6.93 -4.85 -0.04
CA ARG A 598 7.13 -3.82 -1.06
C ARG A 598 8.18 -2.78 -0.66
N ASN A 599 8.96 -3.04 0.40
CA ASN A 599 10.01 -2.17 0.92
C ASN A 599 9.54 -0.79 1.41
N ALA A 600 8.29 -0.65 1.85
CA ALA A 600 7.81 0.57 2.49
C ALA A 600 8.08 0.55 4.00
N GLY A 601 8.91 1.49 4.45
CA GLY A 601 9.26 1.68 5.86
C GLY A 601 8.33 2.66 6.57
N LEU A 602 7.59 3.49 5.86
CA LEU A 602 6.57 4.38 6.44
C LEU A 602 5.21 4.05 5.83
N LEU A 603 4.16 4.07 6.65
CA LEU A 603 2.80 3.76 6.23
C LEU A 603 1.78 4.71 6.84
N GLU A 604 0.77 5.04 6.03
CA GLU A 604 -0.53 5.46 6.51
C GLU A 604 -1.57 4.41 6.09
N ILE A 605 -2.32 3.90 7.06
CA ILE A 605 -3.42 2.96 6.82
C ILE A 605 -4.66 3.61 7.45
N THR A 606 -5.66 3.92 6.63
CA THR A 606 -6.90 4.56 7.08
C THR A 606 -8.13 3.88 6.46
N ASN A 607 -9.25 3.90 7.20
CA ASN A 607 -10.56 3.48 6.71
C ASN A 607 -11.34 4.61 6.02
N ASP A 608 -10.81 5.82 5.99
CA ASP A 608 -11.43 6.96 5.32
C ASP A 608 -11.34 6.86 3.78
N ASP A 609 -12.04 7.76 3.08
CA ASP A 609 -12.17 7.81 1.63
C ASP A 609 -12.01 9.22 1.06
N GLN A 610 -11.87 9.29 -0.25
CA GLN A 610 -12.03 10.47 -1.08
C GLN A 610 -13.34 11.23 -0.75
N PRO A 611 -13.34 12.57 -0.89
CA PRO A 611 -12.31 13.38 -1.54
C PRO A 611 -11.11 13.74 -0.66
N ASN A 612 -11.12 13.46 0.64
CA ASN A 612 -10.05 13.86 1.53
C ASN A 612 -9.86 12.84 2.68
N PRO A 613 -9.11 11.74 2.48
CA PRO A 613 -8.91 10.72 3.52
C PRO A 613 -7.99 11.16 4.68
N TYR A 614 -7.60 12.44 4.72
CA TYR A 614 -6.57 13.02 5.59
C TYR A 614 -7.13 13.95 6.67
N ASP A 615 -8.43 14.24 6.63
CA ASP A 615 -9.10 15.19 7.52
C ASP A 615 -9.65 14.57 8.81
N ASN A 616 -9.58 13.25 8.94
CA ASN A 616 -10.01 12.53 10.14
C ASN A 616 -8.98 11.49 10.59
N LEU A 617 -8.85 11.32 11.92
CA LEU A 617 -8.14 10.19 12.49
C LEU A 617 -9.14 9.05 12.76
N PRO A 618 -8.86 7.81 12.30
CA PRO A 618 -9.70 6.66 12.63
C PRO A 618 -9.96 6.50 14.12
N ASP A 619 -10.99 5.72 14.46
CA ASP A 619 -11.30 5.44 15.86
C ASP A 619 -10.14 4.72 16.59
N GLU A 620 -10.19 4.71 17.92
CA GLU A 620 -9.13 4.13 18.74
C GLU A 620 -8.88 2.65 18.44
N ALA A 621 -9.93 1.86 18.21
CA ALA A 621 -9.79 0.43 17.97
C ALA A 621 -9.08 0.16 16.63
N TYR A 622 -9.38 0.97 15.62
CA TYR A 622 -8.69 0.95 14.34
C TYR A 622 -7.23 1.36 14.50
N MET A 623 -6.95 2.49 15.15
CA MET A 623 -5.58 2.99 15.33
C MET A 623 -4.71 2.00 16.12
N GLN A 624 -5.23 1.36 17.17
CA GLN A 624 -4.50 0.33 17.90
C GLN A 624 -4.20 -0.91 17.04
N ALA A 625 -5.08 -1.27 16.10
CA ALA A 625 -4.81 -2.34 15.14
C ALA A 625 -3.66 -1.96 14.18
N VAL A 626 -3.63 -0.72 13.67
CA VAL A 626 -2.53 -0.23 12.84
C VAL A 626 -1.21 -0.20 13.61
N ILE A 627 -1.21 0.34 14.83
CA ILE A 627 -0.03 0.40 15.73
C ILE A 627 0.48 -1.00 16.06
N GLY A 628 -0.43 -1.96 16.29
CA GLY A 628 -0.09 -3.35 16.56
C GLY A 628 0.48 -4.11 15.36
N ALA A 629 0.18 -3.66 14.14
CA ALA A 629 0.62 -4.31 12.90
C ALA A 629 2.06 -3.91 12.48
N VAL A 630 2.55 -2.74 12.90
CA VAL A 630 3.91 -2.28 12.57
C VAL A 630 4.91 -2.60 13.69
N PRO A 631 6.17 -2.94 13.38
CA PRO A 631 7.20 -3.21 14.39
C PRO A 631 7.69 -1.94 15.10
N GLY A 632 7.63 -0.77 14.45
CA GLY A 632 8.17 0.50 14.96
C GLY A 632 9.65 0.70 14.62
N GLY A 633 10.11 1.95 14.62
CA GLY A 633 11.45 2.37 14.22
C GLY A 633 11.67 3.87 14.44
N THR A 634 12.60 4.45 13.68
CA THR A 634 12.75 5.90 13.56
C THR A 634 12.95 6.31 12.10
N PRO A 635 12.55 7.53 11.71
CA PRO A 635 12.82 8.02 10.37
C PRO A 635 14.33 8.02 10.08
N LEU A 636 14.70 7.68 8.85
CA LEU A 636 16.06 7.89 8.36
C LEU A 636 16.20 9.37 8.04
N ILE A 637 17.15 10.04 8.67
CA ILE A 637 17.40 11.46 8.41
C ILE A 637 18.87 11.56 8.06
N ASP A 638 19.14 11.85 6.79
CA ASP A 638 20.49 12.01 6.31
C ASP A 638 20.94 13.45 6.58
N ASP A 639 22.22 13.63 6.92
CA ASP A 639 22.82 14.96 6.93
C ASP A 639 22.81 15.53 5.50
N PRO A 640 22.79 16.87 5.33
CA PRO A 640 22.94 17.45 4.00
C PRO A 640 24.24 16.95 3.37
N ALA A 641 24.26 16.79 2.05
CA ALA A 641 25.47 16.42 1.34
C ALA A 641 26.62 17.35 1.77
N GLU A 642 27.76 16.77 2.18
CA GLU A 642 28.89 17.56 2.68
C GLU A 642 29.26 18.61 1.65
N ALA A 643 29.00 19.88 1.99
CA ALA A 643 29.51 21.00 1.23
C ALA A 643 31.04 20.93 1.33
N THR A 644 31.72 20.53 0.26
CA THR A 644 33.18 20.51 0.17
C THR A 644 33.70 21.93 0.22
N ASN A 645 33.72 22.56 1.41
CA ASN A 645 34.04 23.97 1.60
C ASN A 645 33.43 24.87 0.51
N SER A 646 32.13 24.75 0.25
CA SER A 646 31.43 25.64 -0.68
C SER A 646 31.47 27.06 -0.11
N TYR A 647 32.42 27.87 -0.54
CA TYR A 647 32.47 29.28 -0.18
C TYR A 647 31.76 30.09 -1.25
N VAL A 648 31.11 31.14 -0.76
CA VAL A 648 30.51 32.15 -1.60
C VAL A 648 31.64 32.98 -2.20
N ALA A 649 31.78 32.92 -3.51
CA ALA A 649 32.89 33.51 -4.24
C ALA A 649 32.36 34.13 -5.52
N GLY A 650 32.67 35.42 -5.75
CA GLY A 650 32.20 36.13 -6.93
C GLY A 650 30.77 36.64 -6.85
N LEU A 651 30.50 37.75 -7.55
CA LEU A 651 29.15 38.15 -7.93
C LEU A 651 29.01 37.98 -9.44
N PRO A 652 27.84 37.54 -9.95
CA PRO A 652 27.57 37.63 -11.37
C PRO A 652 27.69 39.11 -11.78
N SER A 653 28.45 39.39 -12.84
CA SER A 653 28.82 40.76 -13.20
C SER A 653 27.64 41.61 -13.68
N ASP A 654 26.53 40.97 -14.03
CA ASP A 654 25.42 41.52 -14.79
C ASP A 654 24.06 41.35 -14.11
N VAL A 655 24.01 41.01 -12.82
CA VAL A 655 22.74 40.89 -12.08
C VAL A 655 21.93 42.18 -12.26
N ILE A 656 20.64 42.03 -12.58
CA ILE A 656 19.68 43.12 -12.72
C ILE A 656 18.31 42.73 -12.16
N VAL A 657 17.49 43.74 -11.84
CA VAL A 657 16.06 43.57 -11.60
C VAL A 657 15.37 43.50 -12.98
N SER A 658 14.82 42.34 -13.33
CA SER A 658 14.08 42.16 -14.58
C SER A 658 12.64 42.68 -14.47
N SER A 659 12.02 42.48 -13.30
CA SER A 659 10.67 42.95 -13.00
C SER A 659 10.52 43.29 -11.51
N SER A 660 9.54 44.13 -11.21
CA SER A 660 9.12 44.39 -9.84
C SER A 660 7.61 44.57 -9.81
N ASP A 661 7.00 44.00 -8.78
CA ASP A 661 5.56 44.00 -8.61
C ASP A 661 5.13 44.44 -7.21
N TYR A 662 3.85 44.31 -6.87
CA TYR A 662 3.30 44.71 -5.57
C TYR A 662 3.97 43.98 -4.40
N SER A 663 4.30 42.70 -4.54
CA SER A 663 4.89 41.92 -3.46
C SER A 663 6.05 41.02 -3.89
N SER A 664 6.63 41.29 -5.07
CA SER A 664 7.72 40.50 -5.61
C SER A 664 8.72 41.31 -6.44
N VAL A 665 9.94 40.79 -6.54
CA VAL A 665 11.01 41.29 -7.40
C VAL A 665 11.69 40.10 -8.07
N THR A 666 11.81 40.12 -9.40
CA THR A 666 12.56 39.10 -10.14
C THR A 666 13.94 39.62 -10.49
N LEU A 667 14.95 38.81 -10.20
CA LEU A 667 16.36 39.06 -10.49
C LEU A 667 16.81 38.08 -11.58
N ILE A 668 17.60 38.57 -12.53
CA ILE A 668 18.24 37.74 -13.56
C ILE A 668 19.73 38.06 -13.67
N TRP A 669 20.52 37.06 -14.06
CA TRP A 669 21.97 37.18 -14.25
C TRP A 669 22.49 36.21 -15.32
N SER A 670 23.73 36.38 -15.75
CA SER A 670 24.43 35.41 -16.60
C SER A 670 25.06 34.30 -15.78
N SER A 671 25.16 33.11 -16.36
CA SER A 671 25.85 31.99 -15.72
C SER A 671 27.33 32.30 -15.48
N VAL A 672 27.83 31.90 -14.31
CA VAL A 672 29.24 31.98 -13.92
C VAL A 672 29.87 30.62 -14.16
N PRO A 673 31.01 30.53 -14.89
CA PRO A 673 31.72 29.27 -15.09
C PRO A 673 32.07 28.59 -13.76
N ASP A 674 31.92 27.26 -13.72
CA ASP A 674 32.19 26.40 -12.57
C ASP A 674 31.34 26.68 -11.31
N ALA A 675 30.29 27.51 -11.42
CA ALA A 675 29.33 27.71 -10.34
C ALA A 675 28.64 26.40 -9.93
N LEU A 676 28.60 26.15 -8.63
CA LEU A 676 27.84 25.07 -8.01
C LEU A 676 26.40 25.47 -7.70
N GLY A 677 26.09 26.77 -7.82
CA GLY A 677 24.77 27.36 -7.54
C GLY A 677 24.89 28.87 -7.29
N TYR A 678 23.76 29.50 -6.97
CA TYR A 678 23.68 30.93 -6.66
C TYR A 678 22.86 31.17 -5.40
N ALA A 679 23.42 31.92 -4.45
CA ALA A 679 22.70 32.37 -3.26
C ALA A 679 22.20 33.80 -3.44
N VAL A 680 20.92 34.04 -3.15
CA VAL A 680 20.31 35.37 -3.19
C VAL A 680 20.20 35.92 -1.78
N TYR A 681 20.67 37.14 -1.60
CA TYR A 681 20.66 37.86 -0.33
C TYR A 681 19.74 39.06 -0.43
N LYS A 682 18.88 39.24 0.56
CA LYS A 682 18.04 40.43 0.78
C LYS A 682 18.52 41.14 2.03
N ASN A 683 18.93 42.41 1.92
CA ASN A 683 19.44 43.20 3.04
C ASN A 683 20.55 42.49 3.84
N GLY A 684 21.42 41.74 3.14
CA GLY A 684 22.53 41.00 3.74
C GLY A 684 22.20 39.62 4.31
N ALA A 685 20.93 39.19 4.33
CA ALA A 685 20.52 37.85 4.74
C ALA A 685 20.23 36.96 3.53
N GLN A 686 20.73 35.70 3.54
CA GLN A 686 20.45 34.73 2.48
C GLN A 686 18.98 34.27 2.57
N ILE A 687 18.25 34.44 1.47
CA ILE A 687 16.82 34.12 1.37
C ILE A 687 16.51 33.03 0.35
N LEU A 688 17.43 32.74 -0.58
CA LEU A 688 17.28 31.69 -1.59
C LEU A 688 18.65 31.11 -1.94
N GLU A 689 18.65 29.89 -2.46
CA GLU A 689 19.80 29.21 -3.02
C GLU A 689 19.39 28.34 -4.22
N VAL A 690 19.71 28.76 -5.45
CA VAL A 690 19.27 28.04 -6.66
C VAL A 690 20.41 27.27 -7.32
N PRO A 691 20.14 26.10 -7.97
CA PRO A 691 21.14 25.34 -8.71
C PRO A 691 21.75 26.14 -9.87
N PRO A 692 22.93 25.75 -10.37
CA PRO A 692 23.69 26.53 -11.34
C PRO A 692 23.03 26.57 -12.74
N SER A 693 22.08 25.68 -12.99
CA SER A 693 21.22 25.66 -14.17
C SER A 693 20.19 26.79 -14.19
N LEU A 694 19.93 27.44 -13.04
CA LEU A 694 18.95 28.51 -12.90
C LEU A 694 19.67 29.84 -12.68
N THR A 695 19.40 30.81 -13.57
CA THR A 695 20.01 32.16 -13.52
C THR A 695 18.97 33.26 -13.31
N GLN A 696 17.88 32.88 -12.65
CA GLN A 696 16.76 33.74 -12.26
C GLN A 696 16.33 33.37 -10.84
N ALA A 697 15.84 34.35 -10.10
CA ALA A 697 15.11 34.14 -8.85
C ALA A 697 14.02 35.19 -8.68
N THR A 698 12.83 34.76 -8.27
CA THR A 698 11.72 35.64 -7.93
C THR A 698 11.53 35.69 -6.42
N VAL A 699 11.94 36.80 -5.83
CA VAL A 699 11.77 37.05 -4.39
C VAL A 699 10.35 37.58 -4.17
N GLY A 700 9.49 36.77 -3.57
CA GLY A 700 8.13 37.09 -3.19
C GLY A 700 7.99 37.49 -1.71
N MET A 701 6.74 37.51 -1.22
CA MET A 701 6.38 37.92 0.14
C MET A 701 7.04 39.24 0.59
N LEU A 702 7.22 40.17 -0.35
CA LEU A 702 7.73 41.50 -0.07
C LEU A 702 6.57 42.42 0.30
N GLU A 703 6.81 43.31 1.26
CA GLU A 703 5.84 44.32 1.65
C GLU A 703 5.57 45.30 0.49
N PRO A 704 4.31 45.54 0.11
CA PRO A 704 3.98 46.50 -0.94
C PRO A 704 4.40 47.94 -0.64
N GLY A 705 4.76 48.69 -1.68
CA GLY A 705 5.20 50.08 -1.59
C GLY A 705 6.57 50.28 -0.90
N THR A 706 7.37 49.22 -0.77
CA THR A 706 8.69 49.27 -0.15
C THR A 706 9.73 49.73 -1.16
N SER A 707 10.51 50.75 -0.80
CA SER A 707 11.63 51.24 -1.60
C SER A 707 12.97 50.95 -0.94
N GLY A 708 14.05 50.96 -1.73
CA GLY A 708 15.41 50.78 -1.20
C GLY A 708 15.73 49.34 -0.79
N ILE A 709 15.00 48.33 -1.29
CA ILE A 709 15.29 46.93 -0.99
C ILE A 709 16.62 46.57 -1.63
N THR A 710 17.58 46.07 -0.85
CA THR A 710 18.89 45.70 -1.37
C THR A 710 18.99 44.20 -1.63
N PHE A 711 19.45 43.85 -2.83
CA PHE A 711 19.68 42.48 -3.26
C PHE A 711 21.13 42.26 -3.69
N GLU A 712 21.63 41.07 -3.39
CA GLU A 712 22.91 40.56 -3.91
C GLU A 712 22.73 39.12 -4.35
N VAL A 713 23.27 38.76 -5.50
CA VAL A 713 23.35 37.36 -5.95
C VAL A 713 24.81 36.97 -5.95
N ARG A 714 25.14 35.86 -5.30
CA ARG A 714 26.51 35.41 -5.13
C ARG A 714 26.65 34.00 -5.64
N SER A 715 27.69 33.73 -6.44
CA SER A 715 27.98 32.36 -6.88
C SER A 715 28.54 31.52 -5.74
N ILE A 716 28.20 30.24 -5.74
CA ILE A 716 28.73 29.23 -4.83
C ILE A 716 29.81 28.45 -5.58
N LEU A 717 31.07 28.48 -5.12
CA LEU A 717 32.21 27.84 -5.78
C LEU A 717 33.02 26.96 -4.83
N SER A 718 33.73 25.98 -5.40
CA SER A 718 34.66 25.09 -4.70
C SER A 718 36.12 25.59 -4.68
N SER A 719 36.45 26.74 -5.29
CA SER A 719 37.72 27.47 -5.04
C SER A 719 37.58 28.99 -4.78
N ASN A 720 38.48 29.57 -3.97
CA ASN A 720 38.50 31.00 -3.62
C ASN A 720 38.88 31.86 -4.83
N SER A 721 37.90 32.37 -5.57
CA SER A 721 38.08 33.44 -6.55
C SER A 721 37.21 34.64 -6.19
N GLY A 722 37.87 35.78 -5.98
CA GLY A 722 37.22 37.02 -5.52
C GLY A 722 36.30 37.64 -6.56
N GLY A 723 35.24 38.30 -6.07
CA GLY A 723 34.43 39.24 -6.83
C GLY A 723 34.25 40.56 -6.08
N SER A 724 34.02 41.64 -6.81
CA SER A 724 33.68 42.94 -6.22
C SER A 724 32.21 42.96 -5.80
N PRO A 725 31.86 43.48 -4.61
CA PRO A 725 30.46 43.62 -4.21
C PRO A 725 29.70 44.58 -5.13
N ARG A 726 28.49 44.17 -5.53
CA ARG A 726 27.53 44.82 -6.41
C ARG A 726 26.16 44.56 -5.80
N THR A 727 25.75 45.51 -4.97
CA THR A 727 24.41 45.55 -4.41
C THR A 727 23.47 46.20 -5.42
N ILE A 728 22.29 45.61 -5.59
CA ILE A 728 21.24 46.12 -6.48
C ILE A 728 20.09 46.60 -5.61
N THR A 729 19.48 47.70 -6.01
CA THR A 729 18.32 48.26 -5.31
C THR A 729 17.07 48.03 -6.14
N ALA A 730 16.01 47.56 -5.49
CA ALA A 730 14.70 47.37 -6.08
C ALA A 730 13.62 48.09 -5.23
N SER A 731 12.40 48.13 -5.75
CA SER A 731 11.23 48.65 -5.03
C SER A 731 9.98 47.89 -5.47
N THR A 732 9.05 47.66 -4.56
CA THR A 732 7.74 47.09 -4.86
C THR A 732 6.73 48.18 -5.21
N LYS A 733 5.70 47.84 -5.98
CA LYS A 733 4.59 48.77 -6.29
C LYS A 733 3.76 49.01 -5.03
N SER A 734 3.24 50.22 -4.86
CA SER A 734 2.25 50.52 -3.82
C SER A 734 0.88 50.00 -4.21
N LEU A 735 0.16 49.40 -3.25
CA LEU A 735 -1.24 49.03 -3.44
C LEU A 735 -2.13 50.27 -3.70
N PRO A 736 -3.24 50.13 -4.44
CA PRO A 736 -4.27 51.16 -4.53
C PRO A 736 -4.95 51.38 -3.17
N GLU A 737 -5.75 52.44 -3.05
CA GLU A 737 -6.48 52.79 -1.82
C GLU A 737 -7.42 51.66 -1.35
N GLU A 738 -7.96 50.88 -2.29
CA GLU A 738 -8.83 49.72 -2.06
C GLU A 738 -8.09 48.55 -1.37
N GLY A 739 -6.76 48.53 -1.49
CA GLY A 739 -5.86 47.54 -0.89
C GLY A 739 -5.45 46.44 -1.88
N ALA A 740 -5.28 45.22 -1.38
CA ALA A 740 -4.81 44.07 -2.16
C ALA A 740 -5.85 43.50 -3.13
N ILE A 741 -7.13 43.83 -2.94
CA ILE A 741 -8.24 43.45 -3.81
C ILE A 741 -8.88 44.72 -4.35
N ALA A 742 -9.02 44.81 -5.68
CA ALA A 742 -9.54 45.97 -6.38
C ALA A 742 -10.51 45.55 -7.51
N ASN A 743 -11.17 46.51 -8.15
CA ASN A 743 -11.99 46.31 -9.35
C ASN A 743 -13.05 45.20 -9.24
N VAL A 744 -13.63 45.05 -8.04
CA VAL A 744 -14.61 44.01 -7.75
C VAL A 744 -15.96 44.32 -8.37
N GLY A 745 -16.51 43.38 -9.15
CA GLY A 745 -17.81 43.51 -9.80
C GLY A 745 -18.45 42.18 -10.16
N PHE A 746 -19.69 42.25 -10.65
CA PHE A 746 -20.38 41.11 -11.23
C PHE A 746 -21.28 41.54 -12.40
N GLU A 747 -21.50 40.64 -13.35
CA GLU A 747 -22.45 40.77 -14.44
C GLU A 747 -23.32 39.53 -14.54
N GLN A 748 -24.64 39.71 -14.59
CA GLN A 748 -25.59 38.61 -14.70
C GLN A 748 -26.12 38.48 -16.14
N ASN A 749 -25.92 37.30 -16.74
CA ASN A 749 -26.45 36.95 -18.05
C ASN A 749 -27.35 35.71 -17.95
N GLY A 750 -28.66 35.94 -17.84
CA GLY A 750 -29.63 34.87 -17.62
C GLY A 750 -29.44 34.20 -16.24
N GLN A 751 -29.12 32.90 -16.26
CA GLN A 751 -28.91 32.09 -15.05
C GLN A 751 -27.43 31.90 -14.69
N THR A 752 -26.52 32.53 -15.43
CA THR A 752 -25.08 32.52 -15.12
C THR A 752 -24.66 33.92 -14.67
N VAL A 753 -23.88 33.99 -13.61
CA VAL A 753 -23.28 35.24 -13.11
C VAL A 753 -21.78 35.15 -13.25
N THR A 754 -21.18 36.18 -13.84
CA THR A 754 -19.73 36.34 -13.91
C THR A 754 -19.31 37.33 -12.84
N TYR A 755 -18.48 36.90 -11.90
CA TYR A 755 -17.85 37.76 -10.88
C TYR A 755 -16.41 38.03 -11.27
N THR A 756 -15.92 39.24 -10.99
CA THR A 756 -14.53 39.61 -11.26
C THR A 756 -13.90 40.33 -10.08
N ALA A 757 -12.60 40.11 -9.87
CA ALA A 757 -11.80 40.81 -8.87
C ALA A 757 -10.34 40.87 -9.30
N ASP A 758 -9.68 42.01 -9.09
CA ASP A 758 -8.23 42.08 -9.23
C ASP A 758 -7.58 41.78 -7.88
N VAL A 759 -6.76 40.72 -7.83
CA VAL A 759 -6.00 40.31 -6.65
C VAL A 759 -4.53 40.59 -6.90
N LEU A 760 -3.99 41.58 -6.19
CA LEU A 760 -2.71 42.23 -6.51
C LEU A 760 -1.49 41.61 -5.82
N VAL A 761 -1.72 40.73 -4.84
CA VAL A 761 -0.69 39.98 -4.11
C VAL A 761 -1.09 38.51 -4.03
N PRO A 762 -0.14 37.57 -3.94
CA PRO A 762 -0.45 36.15 -3.95
C PRO A 762 -1.09 35.69 -2.63
N TYR A 763 -2.09 34.81 -2.73
CA TYR A 763 -2.72 34.13 -1.60
C TYR A 763 -2.70 32.60 -1.79
N ALA A 764 -2.96 31.85 -0.71
CA ALA A 764 -3.18 30.41 -0.82
C ALA A 764 -4.58 30.10 -1.38
N PHE A 765 -5.57 30.90 -0.98
CA PHE A 765 -6.95 30.79 -1.41
C PHE A 765 -7.50 32.14 -1.84
N VAL A 766 -8.21 32.14 -2.98
CA VAL A 766 -9.05 33.24 -3.46
C VAL A 766 -10.45 32.67 -3.66
N ARG A 767 -11.36 32.97 -2.74
CA ARG A 767 -12.69 32.36 -2.65
C ARG A 767 -13.76 33.37 -3.02
N LEU A 768 -14.78 32.88 -3.72
CA LEU A 768 -16.03 33.60 -3.92
C LEU A 768 -17.12 32.94 -3.08
N PHE A 769 -17.70 33.68 -2.16
CA PHE A 769 -18.90 33.28 -1.44
C PHE A 769 -20.12 34.03 -1.96
N ILE A 770 -21.27 33.38 -2.01
CA ILE A 770 -22.52 33.96 -2.50
C ILE A 770 -23.62 33.72 -1.47
N GLY A 771 -24.32 34.78 -1.09
CA GLY A 771 -25.44 34.79 -0.17
C GLY A 771 -26.79 34.62 -0.86
N ILE A 772 -27.83 34.60 -0.02
CA ILE A 772 -29.23 34.54 -0.42
C ILE A 772 -29.98 35.74 0.18
N ASN A 773 -31.25 35.90 -0.18
CA ASN A 773 -32.14 36.81 0.55
C ASN A 773 -32.46 36.21 1.93
N GLN A 774 -31.67 36.59 2.93
CA GLN A 774 -31.89 36.17 4.32
C GLN A 774 -33.21 36.78 4.88
N PRO A 775 -33.86 36.12 5.85
CA PRO A 775 -35.01 36.70 6.53
C PRO A 775 -34.61 37.94 7.33
N SER A 776 -35.51 38.93 7.39
CA SER A 776 -35.24 40.19 8.09
C SER A 776 -35.08 40.07 9.62
N HIS A 777 -35.63 39.02 10.24
CA HIS A 777 -35.59 38.78 11.69
C HIS A 777 -35.72 37.28 11.98
N GLY A 778 -34.72 36.70 12.66
CA GLY A 778 -34.71 35.31 13.12
C GLY A 778 -34.69 34.27 12.00
N GLY A 779 -33.79 33.29 12.11
CA GLY A 779 -33.63 32.22 11.12
C GLY A 779 -32.70 32.60 9.97
N VAL A 780 -31.83 33.60 10.15
CA VAL A 780 -30.68 33.83 9.25
C VAL A 780 -29.78 32.61 9.34
N HIS A 781 -29.44 32.02 8.20
CA HIS A 781 -28.76 30.74 8.13
C HIS A 781 -27.70 30.73 7.03
N GLY A 782 -26.55 30.12 7.31
CA GLY A 782 -25.42 30.03 6.38
C GLY A 782 -24.08 30.11 7.10
N TRP A 783 -23.01 30.31 6.35
CA TRP A 783 -21.70 30.58 6.90
C TRP A 783 -21.54 32.08 7.22
N PRO A 784 -21.34 32.48 8.49
CA PRO A 784 -21.14 33.88 8.84
C PRO A 784 -19.69 34.31 8.61
N ILE A 785 -19.47 35.35 7.80
CA ILE A 785 -18.17 35.98 7.60
C ILE A 785 -18.16 37.33 8.32
N GLN A 786 -17.37 37.42 9.39
CA GLN A 786 -17.29 38.62 10.20
C GLN A 786 -16.52 39.75 9.49
N VAL A 787 -17.08 40.97 9.55
CA VAL A 787 -16.39 42.19 9.17
C VAL A 787 -15.36 42.53 10.26
N PRO A 788 -14.08 42.77 9.91
CA PRO A 788 -13.06 43.09 10.90
C PRO A 788 -13.42 44.32 11.75
N GLY A 789 -13.33 44.17 13.07
CA GLY A 789 -13.57 45.24 14.04
C GLY A 789 -15.04 45.40 14.43
N VAL A 790 -15.36 46.60 14.91
CA VAL A 790 -16.71 47.01 15.31
C VAL A 790 -16.98 48.40 14.75
N ASP A 791 -18.25 48.73 14.54
CA ASP A 791 -18.63 50.09 14.17
C ASP A 791 -18.42 51.10 15.32
N ALA A 792 -18.74 52.37 15.07
CA ALA A 792 -18.61 53.44 16.05
C ALA A 792 -19.44 53.24 17.33
N GLN A 793 -20.40 52.31 17.32
CA GLN A 793 -21.28 51.94 18.43
C GLN A 793 -20.84 50.64 19.13
N GLY A 794 -19.71 50.06 18.71
CA GLY A 794 -19.18 48.82 19.27
C GLY A 794 -19.96 47.58 18.83
N VAL A 795 -20.60 47.64 17.66
CA VAL A 795 -21.35 46.52 17.07
C VAL A 795 -20.48 45.81 16.03
N ALA A 796 -20.38 44.48 16.15
CA ALA A 796 -19.74 43.63 15.17
C ALA A 796 -20.75 43.24 14.08
N TRP A 797 -20.32 43.36 12.83
CA TRP A 797 -21.12 43.08 11.64
C TRP A 797 -20.60 41.84 10.93
N HIS A 798 -21.48 41.13 10.23
CA HIS A 798 -21.13 39.96 9.42
C HIS A 798 -22.03 39.84 8.19
N GLU A 799 -21.53 39.24 7.12
CA GLU A 799 -22.35 38.80 5.97
C GLU A 799 -22.56 37.29 6.09
N VAL A 800 -23.78 36.80 5.82
CA VAL A 800 -24.10 35.36 5.87
C VAL A 800 -24.25 34.83 4.46
N VAL A 801 -23.40 33.87 4.11
CA VAL A 801 -23.29 33.31 2.76
C VAL A 801 -23.71 31.83 2.75
N ASN A 802 -24.17 31.34 1.61
CA ASN A 802 -24.77 30.00 1.49
C ASN A 802 -24.15 29.16 0.39
N TYR A 803 -23.34 29.77 -0.47
CA TYR A 803 -22.63 29.12 -1.55
C TYR A 803 -21.16 29.53 -1.52
N LEU A 804 -20.29 28.62 -1.94
CA LEU A 804 -18.85 28.79 -2.03
C LEU A 804 -18.39 28.31 -3.41
N VAL A 805 -17.59 29.12 -4.08
CA VAL A 805 -16.75 28.71 -5.20
C VAL A 805 -15.31 28.73 -4.72
N GLU A 806 -14.68 27.56 -4.76
CA GLU A 806 -13.29 27.36 -4.37
C GLU A 806 -12.59 26.46 -5.38
N GLY A 807 -11.35 26.82 -5.72
CA GLY A 807 -10.50 26.05 -6.59
C GLY A 807 -9.55 26.93 -7.40
N ASN A 808 -9.30 26.49 -8.64
CA ASN A 808 -8.42 27.13 -9.61
C ASN A 808 -8.93 26.85 -11.04
N ASP A 809 -8.15 27.27 -12.03
CA ASP A 809 -8.47 27.18 -13.45
C ASP A 809 -8.65 25.74 -13.98
N PHE A 810 -8.20 24.74 -13.22
CA PHE A 810 -8.31 23.33 -13.57
C PHE A 810 -9.45 22.62 -12.82
N TYR A 811 -9.59 22.88 -11.53
CA TYR A 811 -10.64 22.33 -10.68
C TYR A 811 -11.27 23.46 -9.87
N SER A 812 -12.55 23.74 -10.09
CA SER A 812 -13.29 24.76 -9.35
C SER A 812 -14.69 24.27 -9.02
N GLY A 813 -14.86 23.92 -7.74
CA GLY A 813 -16.10 23.36 -7.21
C GLY A 813 -17.08 24.46 -6.82
N LEU A 814 -18.37 24.21 -7.08
CA LEU A 814 -19.47 24.99 -6.53
C LEU A 814 -20.11 24.19 -5.39
N TYR A 815 -20.16 24.80 -4.22
CA TYR A 815 -20.65 24.16 -3.01
C TYR A 815 -21.81 24.94 -2.41
N LYS A 816 -22.71 24.23 -1.74
CA LYS A 816 -23.77 24.78 -0.89
C LYS A 816 -23.43 24.49 0.57
N TYR A 817 -23.62 25.48 1.43
CA TYR A 817 -23.48 25.32 2.87
C TYR A 817 -24.44 24.25 3.38
N SER A 818 -23.90 23.27 4.11
CA SER A 818 -24.65 22.14 4.67
C SER A 818 -24.54 22.04 6.19
N GLY A 819 -23.89 23.01 6.83
CA GLY A 819 -23.82 23.09 8.29
C GLY A 819 -25.15 23.51 8.90
N ALA A 820 -25.25 23.38 10.23
CA ALA A 820 -26.49 23.63 10.97
C ALA A 820 -26.59 25.04 11.57
N TRP A 821 -25.60 25.91 11.34
CA TRP A 821 -25.53 27.21 12.00
C TRP A 821 -26.66 28.16 11.59
N ASP A 822 -27.34 28.75 12.57
CA ASP A 822 -28.23 29.88 12.38
C ASP A 822 -27.92 31.00 13.39
N ASP A 823 -28.53 32.15 13.19
CA ASP A 823 -28.39 33.33 14.04
C ASP A 823 -28.79 33.14 15.51
N THR A 824 -29.56 32.09 15.83
CA THR A 824 -29.94 31.74 17.21
C THR A 824 -28.94 30.81 17.89
N SER A 825 -28.02 30.24 17.12
CA SER A 825 -27.02 29.30 17.59
C SER A 825 -26.00 29.97 18.52
N LYS A 826 -25.66 29.25 19.61
CA LYS A 826 -24.55 29.61 20.51
C LYS A 826 -23.26 28.85 20.19
N VAL A 827 -23.32 27.91 19.25
CA VAL A 827 -22.15 27.19 18.78
C VAL A 827 -21.58 27.89 17.54
N ASN A 828 -20.27 27.80 17.35
CA ASN A 828 -19.62 28.31 16.16
C ASN A 828 -20.18 27.61 14.91
N ALA A 829 -20.12 28.29 13.77
CA ALA A 829 -20.50 27.67 12.52
C ALA A 829 -19.50 26.57 12.15
N ASP A 830 -20.02 25.42 11.72
CA ASP A 830 -19.20 24.32 11.21
C ASP A 830 -18.86 24.60 9.74
N TRP A 831 -17.59 24.43 9.36
CA TRP A 831 -17.13 24.57 7.97
C TRP A 831 -17.50 23.31 7.18
N THR A 832 -18.78 23.20 6.81
CA THR A 832 -19.32 22.03 6.11
C THR A 832 -20.05 22.46 4.85
N TRP A 833 -19.60 21.92 3.73
CA TRP A 833 -20.01 22.29 2.39
C TRP A 833 -20.29 21.04 1.55
N THR A 834 -21.41 21.03 0.83
CA THR A 834 -21.77 19.94 -0.09
C THR A 834 -21.60 20.40 -1.52
N SER A 835 -20.83 19.67 -2.32
CA SER A 835 -20.68 19.97 -3.75
C SER A 835 -22.03 19.85 -4.46
N ILE A 836 -22.37 20.86 -5.26
CA ILE A 836 -23.58 20.91 -6.08
C ILE A 836 -23.27 21.03 -7.58
N GLY A 837 -21.99 21.00 -7.95
CA GLY A 837 -21.51 21.11 -9.32
C GLY A 837 -20.17 21.83 -9.39
N GLU A 838 -19.89 22.39 -10.56
CA GLU A 838 -18.68 23.16 -10.86
C GLU A 838 -19.06 24.59 -11.26
N ALA A 839 -18.18 25.54 -10.96
CA ALA A 839 -18.25 26.91 -11.44
C ALA A 839 -16.88 27.29 -11.99
N THR A 840 -16.77 27.65 -13.27
CA THR A 840 -15.46 27.90 -13.88
C THR A 840 -14.79 29.09 -13.21
N GLN A 841 -13.54 28.92 -12.82
CA GLN A 841 -12.65 29.97 -12.35
C GLN A 841 -11.53 30.15 -13.38
N SER A 842 -11.09 31.37 -13.62
CA SER A 842 -9.91 31.65 -14.45
C SER A 842 -9.15 32.85 -13.93
N GLN A 843 -7.84 32.89 -14.14
CA GLN A 843 -6.99 34.05 -13.82
C GLN A 843 -6.27 34.59 -15.07
N ASP A 844 -6.44 35.88 -15.38
CA ASP A 844 -5.64 36.60 -16.37
C ASP A 844 -4.94 37.80 -15.70
N GLY A 845 -3.62 37.69 -15.52
CA GLY A 845 -2.86 38.64 -14.71
C GLY A 845 -3.36 38.67 -13.26
N TYR A 846 -3.83 39.83 -12.79
CA TYR A 846 -4.44 39.95 -11.46
C TYR A 846 -5.93 39.63 -11.46
N THR A 847 -6.59 39.59 -12.62
CA THR A 847 -8.04 39.51 -12.69
C THR A 847 -8.49 38.06 -12.56
N TYR A 848 -9.09 37.75 -11.42
CA TYR A 848 -9.85 36.53 -11.18
C TYR A 848 -11.26 36.70 -11.76
N THR A 849 -11.72 35.66 -12.46
CA THR A 849 -13.07 35.60 -13.02
C THR A 849 -13.73 34.29 -12.60
N TRP A 850 -14.93 34.37 -12.02
CA TRP A 850 -15.76 33.21 -11.71
C TRP A 850 -17.03 33.24 -12.54
N SER A 851 -17.31 32.17 -13.27
CA SER A 851 -18.57 31.97 -14.00
C SER A 851 -19.43 30.96 -13.27
N VAL A 852 -20.45 31.45 -12.57
CA VAL A 852 -21.24 30.67 -11.62
C VAL A 852 -22.65 30.40 -12.17
N PRO A 853 -23.04 29.13 -12.36
CA PRO A 853 -24.41 28.78 -12.71
C PRO A 853 -25.31 28.89 -11.48
N LEU A 854 -26.23 29.86 -11.46
CA LEU A 854 -27.22 30.03 -10.38
C LEU A 854 -28.54 29.29 -10.65
N ALA A 855 -28.63 28.56 -11.77
CA ALA A 855 -29.79 27.76 -12.14
C ALA A 855 -30.19 26.79 -11.02
N GLY A 856 -31.42 26.89 -10.52
CA GLY A 856 -31.92 25.99 -9.46
C GLY A 856 -31.42 26.30 -8.05
N THR A 857 -30.70 27.42 -7.87
CA THR A 857 -30.28 27.93 -6.56
C THR A 857 -31.17 29.10 -6.12
N ASP A 858 -31.09 29.47 -4.84
CA ASP A 858 -31.66 30.68 -4.25
C ASP A 858 -30.62 31.81 -4.07
N ALA A 859 -29.43 31.65 -4.65
CA ALA A 859 -28.34 32.59 -4.60
C ALA A 859 -28.71 33.94 -5.23
N VAL A 860 -28.23 35.03 -4.64
CA VAL A 860 -28.48 36.40 -5.11
C VAL A 860 -27.17 36.99 -5.61
N ALA A 861 -27.13 37.39 -6.88
CA ALA A 861 -25.90 37.84 -7.55
C ALA A 861 -25.21 39.04 -6.86
N SER A 862 -25.98 39.90 -6.18
CA SER A 862 -25.46 41.06 -5.46
C SER A 862 -25.04 40.77 -4.02
N GLU A 863 -25.35 39.59 -3.49
CA GLU A 863 -25.00 39.16 -2.14
C GLU A 863 -23.76 38.28 -2.25
N TYR A 864 -22.56 38.84 -2.14
CA TYR A 864 -21.34 38.07 -2.28
C TYR A 864 -20.17 38.67 -1.50
N VAL A 865 -19.23 37.78 -1.17
CA VAL A 865 -17.96 38.12 -0.54
C VAL A 865 -16.84 37.51 -1.36
N ILE A 866 -15.85 38.31 -1.72
CA ILE A 866 -14.55 37.77 -2.16
C ILE A 866 -13.62 37.76 -0.96
N GLN A 867 -13.01 36.62 -0.69
CA GLN A 867 -12.09 36.42 0.42
C GLN A 867 -10.77 35.85 -0.08
N ASP A 868 -9.70 36.52 0.34
CA ASP A 868 -8.34 36.10 0.08
C ASP A 868 -7.66 35.73 1.40
N GLN A 869 -7.01 34.56 1.45
CA GLN A 869 -6.43 34.01 2.68
C GLN A 869 -5.11 33.25 2.41
N GLY A 870 -4.15 33.38 3.31
CA GLY A 870 -2.84 32.71 3.25
C GLY A 870 -1.75 33.55 2.58
N TYR A 871 -0.52 33.49 3.08
CA TYR A 871 0.68 34.21 2.57
C TYR A 871 0.62 35.76 2.55
N ALA A 872 -0.55 36.36 2.74
CA ALA A 872 -0.77 37.77 3.02
C ALA A 872 -1.92 37.94 4.04
N PRO A 873 -2.08 39.12 4.67
CA PRO A 873 -3.18 39.37 5.60
C PRO A 873 -4.55 39.10 4.97
N ILE A 874 -5.43 38.39 5.70
CA ILE A 874 -6.78 38.08 5.22
C ILE A 874 -7.50 39.35 4.74
N LYS A 875 -8.13 39.28 3.57
CA LYS A 875 -8.87 40.39 3.00
C LYS A 875 -10.23 39.92 2.51
N ASN A 876 -11.28 40.54 3.03
CA ASN A 876 -12.66 40.30 2.60
C ASN A 876 -13.20 41.57 1.92
N ILE A 877 -13.84 41.41 0.76
CA ILE A 877 -14.64 42.45 0.10
C ILE A 877 -16.12 42.04 0.18
N PHE A 878 -16.84 42.68 1.10
CA PHE A 878 -18.27 42.48 1.31
C PHE A 878 -19.08 43.33 0.32
N LYS A 879 -20.04 42.70 -0.36
CA LYS A 879 -20.94 43.37 -1.31
C LYS A 879 -22.41 43.17 -0.98
N GLY A 880 -22.72 42.20 -0.13
CA GLY A 880 -24.07 41.92 0.33
C GLY A 880 -24.49 42.70 1.57
N THR A 881 -25.59 42.23 2.14
CA THR A 881 -26.24 42.79 3.31
C THR A 881 -25.52 42.34 4.58
N LEU A 882 -25.18 43.30 5.44
CA LEU A 882 -24.55 43.04 6.73
C LEU A 882 -25.60 42.91 7.84
N TYR A 883 -25.37 41.94 8.73
CA TYR A 883 -26.16 41.65 9.92
C TYR A 883 -25.34 41.91 11.18
N SER A 884 -26.00 42.27 12.28
CA SER A 884 -25.34 42.47 13.58
C SER A 884 -25.84 41.47 14.60
N TYR A 885 -24.95 40.98 15.47
CA TYR A 885 -25.32 40.05 16.54
C TYR A 885 -26.27 40.64 17.60
N ARG A 886 -26.55 41.96 17.57
CA ARG A 886 -27.51 42.62 18.48
C ARG A 886 -28.93 42.67 17.91
N GLU A 887 -29.09 42.46 16.61
CA GLU A 887 -30.37 42.35 15.93
C GLU A 887 -30.82 40.88 15.77
N LEU A 888 -30.02 39.93 16.29
CA LEU A 888 -30.30 38.50 16.40
C LEU A 888 -30.98 38.13 17.72
#